data_AF-A0A841CQ12-F1
#
_entry.id   AF-A0A841CQ12-F1
#
_cell.length_a   1.000
_cell.length_b   1.000
_cell.length_c   1.000
_cell.angle_alpha   90.00
_cell.angle_beta   90.00
_cell.angle_gamma   90.00
#
_symmetry.space_group_name_H-M   'P 1'
#
loop_
_entity.id
_entity.type
_entity.pdbx_description
1 polymer ?
#
loop_
_entity_poly.entity_id
_entity_poly.type
_entity_poly.pdbx_seq_one_letter_code
_entity_poly.pdbx_strand_id
1 'polypeptide(L)'
;MAAGKDGEPIAVVGIGCRFPRVRGPREFWRALCDGVDAVDDIGDERPGLAALLVPDAQSRHRPAHRMGLLEDVSAFDAEFFGISRRQAAHMDPQQRLMVETTWEAFEDAGIVPGTPAVTGVCTAQLAGHYWPSLVRDGVLDMYGSLGGGMRGALSGQLSFLFDLRGPSFEVGSGCSAGLVAVHLACRSLRDGECDTALAGAVHLILGPDENIAYARSGVLSRSGRSAFADASADGFARGEGCAVVVLKRLSTALSDGDRVYATIRGTAVNNDGGAAASMLAPAGVTQEQVLRNAYRDAATAPAEVSFVEAHGVGTPVGDPVEIGALAAVLGAGRPPDRPLLLTSLKGNFGHQEPVSGLAGLAKACLSLHHRVLPPTLHHSTPTPAIEWDGLPCSVAVAATRLSGNGETLVAGVNSFSVTGTNAHAVIASAPRRAHRDQRRPGPHLLPLSARHRDSLTQLLLAYADFVDEARDVPLADICHTAAVRRAHHKHRRAVWAYDHAGMAVALRRASEDLRAPTPPRDVVFVLHHGQSDPHLVAELSRRSRPFREAYETGAARGAGSGVGRSPLSDGLVALWRSWGVEPASVVDDDSGPVPGTTGELVLRLGPFGASVGEVPGPGSSPLESLVDNAGSLYESGCELSWDVVSGAGELVDVPLYPWRRTRYWAPTTGGPAERPHPLLPDHGTEHRSVEWCAPLPADAGRTPLTPGGLVELSIAVAQRLCGGSSPQVRDLRVVHNPRLVAPTELRAMGTTDAPGRWRFSIGIAATGSNGGTPAVASSAVGVAHVLRARPSNLASEREDLWKRCPEHVRPDEFEAWLRHSGVPQGPGVLSLSRGPVDALVDMTTAHPNAHLLRFAVLDVLLATGAMLRGLPGEETTEVFLEHVTMAERLPHRVQGLVSSADDHVDIRVCDDNGTLVTHLAGVRWVNASVDQRSTEA
;
A
#
# COMPACT_ATOMS: atom_id res chain seq x y z
N MET A 1 -26.62 -31.62 19.39
CA MET A 1 -26.49 -32.61 18.31
C MET A 1 -25.31 -32.20 17.47
N ALA A 2 -24.30 -33.06 17.33
CA ALA A 2 -23.15 -32.77 16.50
C ALA A 2 -23.62 -32.68 15.04
N ALA A 3 -23.49 -31.51 14.42
CA ALA A 3 -23.57 -31.41 12.97
C ALA A 3 -22.52 -32.37 12.40
N GLY A 4 -22.86 -33.14 11.36
CA GLY A 4 -21.88 -33.96 10.64
C GLY A 4 -20.71 -33.10 10.14
N LYS A 5 -19.60 -33.75 9.76
CA LYS A 5 -18.37 -33.08 9.26
C LYS A 5 -18.65 -31.95 8.25
N ASP A 6 -19.68 -32.10 7.41
CA ASP A 6 -20.03 -31.16 6.34
C ASP A 6 -20.62 -29.81 6.85
N GLY A 7 -21.06 -29.74 8.11
CA GLY A 7 -21.72 -28.57 8.70
C GLY A 7 -20.99 -27.93 9.88
N GLU A 8 -19.72 -28.28 10.13
CA GLU A 8 -18.96 -27.70 11.22
C GLU A 8 -18.67 -26.20 10.98
N PRO A 9 -18.94 -25.31 11.95
CA PRO A 9 -18.56 -23.91 11.87
C PRO A 9 -17.04 -23.72 11.79
N ILE A 10 -16.60 -22.75 10.99
CA ILE A 10 -15.20 -22.37 10.88
C ILE A 10 -14.94 -21.16 11.78
N ALA A 11 -14.02 -21.27 12.74
CA ALA A 11 -13.61 -20.19 13.62
C ALA A 11 -12.65 -19.24 12.90
N VAL A 12 -12.88 -17.93 13.05
CA VAL A 12 -11.90 -16.89 12.74
C VAL A 12 -11.08 -16.66 14.00
N VAL A 13 -9.83 -17.12 14.01
CA VAL A 13 -8.97 -17.10 15.21
C VAL A 13 -7.96 -15.96 15.20
N GLY A 14 -7.63 -15.41 14.04
CA GLY A 14 -6.78 -14.23 13.91
C GLY A 14 -7.12 -13.38 12.68
N ILE A 15 -6.81 -12.10 12.78
CA ILE A 15 -7.04 -11.07 11.76
C ILE A 15 -5.77 -10.22 11.64
N GLY A 16 -5.18 -10.18 10.45
CA GLY A 16 -4.19 -9.18 10.07
C GLY A 16 -4.81 -8.22 9.06
N CYS A 17 -4.63 -6.91 9.22
CA CYS A 17 -5.09 -5.95 8.23
C CYS A 17 -4.25 -4.68 8.19
N ARG A 18 -4.13 -4.09 7.00
CA ARG A 18 -3.44 -2.84 6.72
C ARG A 18 -4.32 -2.01 5.81
N PHE A 19 -4.77 -0.87 6.31
CA PHE A 19 -5.56 0.11 5.57
C PHE A 19 -4.94 1.50 5.79
N PRO A 20 -5.32 2.53 5.01
CA PRO A 20 -4.82 3.88 5.24
C PRO A 20 -4.93 4.26 6.72
N ARG A 21 -3.80 4.67 7.33
CA ARG A 21 -3.66 5.02 8.76
C ARG A 21 -4.04 3.93 9.78
N VAL A 22 -4.14 2.67 9.35
CA VAL A 22 -4.64 1.57 10.19
C VAL A 22 -3.75 0.34 10.04
N ARG A 23 -3.33 -0.20 11.18
CA ARG A 23 -2.58 -1.44 11.27
C ARG A 23 -3.14 -2.37 12.35
N GLY A 24 -3.62 -3.52 11.89
CA GLY A 24 -4.16 -4.57 12.75
C GLY A 24 -5.61 -4.36 13.18
N PRO A 25 -6.24 -5.39 13.77
CA PRO A 25 -7.67 -5.39 14.07
C PRO A 25 -8.08 -4.34 15.11
N ARG A 26 -7.20 -4.02 16.07
CA ARG A 26 -7.47 -3.02 17.12
C ARG A 26 -7.58 -1.60 16.57
N GLU A 27 -6.61 -1.18 15.76
CA GLU A 27 -6.65 0.14 15.12
C GLU A 27 -7.80 0.24 14.12
N PHE A 28 -8.06 -0.85 13.38
CA PHE A 28 -9.19 -0.92 12.46
C PHE A 28 -10.52 -0.76 13.18
N TRP A 29 -10.71 -1.44 14.32
CA TRP A 29 -11.91 -1.29 15.14
C TRP A 29 -12.10 0.14 15.65
N ARG A 30 -11.04 0.76 16.19
CA ARG A 30 -11.06 2.15 16.65
C ARG A 30 -11.46 3.10 15.51
N ALA A 31 -10.80 2.99 14.36
CA ALA A 31 -11.07 3.84 13.19
C ALA A 31 -12.53 3.72 12.69
N LEU A 32 -13.10 2.52 12.71
CA LEU A 32 -14.50 2.30 12.37
C LEU A 32 -15.45 2.95 13.38
N CYS A 33 -15.20 2.78 14.69
CA CYS A 33 -16.01 3.38 15.75
C CYS A 33 -15.96 4.91 15.75
N ASP A 34 -14.77 5.47 15.51
CA ASP A 34 -14.53 6.91 15.49
C ASP A 34 -15.01 7.56 14.17
N GLY A 35 -15.43 6.76 13.18
CA GLY A 35 -15.94 7.24 11.91
C GLY A 35 -14.88 7.89 11.03
N VAL A 36 -13.66 7.35 11.02
CA VAL A 36 -12.54 7.88 10.22
C VAL A 36 -12.84 7.76 8.72
N ASP A 37 -12.79 8.89 8.00
CA ASP A 37 -12.69 9.01 6.53
C ASP A 37 -11.20 9.06 6.17
N ALA A 38 -10.67 7.95 5.68
CA ALA A 38 -9.26 7.78 5.32
C ALA A 38 -9.01 7.93 3.81
N VAL A 39 -10.00 8.46 3.07
CA VAL A 39 -9.88 8.78 1.66
C VAL A 39 -9.44 10.24 1.54
N ASP A 40 -8.23 10.48 1.06
CA ASP A 40 -7.62 11.82 1.01
C ASP A 40 -7.11 12.18 -0.40
N ASP A 41 -6.70 13.43 -0.58
CA ASP A 41 -6.17 13.93 -1.85
C ASP A 41 -4.89 13.18 -2.26
N ILE A 42 -4.84 12.72 -3.51
CA ILE A 42 -3.73 11.89 -4.02
C ILE A 42 -2.41 12.68 -4.03
N GLY A 43 -2.47 14.00 -4.17
CA GLY A 43 -1.30 14.87 -4.28
C GLY A 43 -0.41 14.88 -3.03
N ASP A 44 -1.01 14.73 -1.85
CA ASP A 44 -0.31 14.76 -0.57
C ASP A 44 0.44 13.44 -0.31
N GLU A 45 -0.19 12.31 -0.63
CA GLU A 45 0.36 10.98 -0.38
C GLU A 45 1.24 10.45 -1.53
N ARG A 46 0.85 10.71 -2.79
CA ARG A 46 1.51 10.20 -4.00
C ARG A 46 1.54 11.26 -5.13
N PRO A 47 2.39 12.30 -5.01
CA PRO A 47 2.45 13.38 -6.01
C PRO A 47 2.78 12.88 -7.43
N GLY A 48 3.58 11.82 -7.55
CA GLY A 48 3.87 11.19 -8.84
C GLY A 48 2.64 10.57 -9.51
N LEU A 49 1.76 9.91 -8.74
CA LEU A 49 0.50 9.37 -9.25
C LEU A 49 -0.47 10.49 -9.61
N ALA A 50 -0.59 11.51 -8.75
CA ALA A 50 -1.43 12.69 -9.02
C ALA A 50 -1.03 13.39 -10.33
N ALA A 51 0.27 13.52 -10.60
CA ALA A 51 0.80 14.13 -11.82
C ALA A 51 0.53 13.31 -13.09
N LEU A 52 0.20 12.02 -12.98
CA LEU A 52 -0.19 11.15 -14.09
C LEU A 52 -1.70 11.12 -14.30
N LEU A 53 -2.49 11.50 -13.29
CA LEU A 53 -3.95 11.53 -13.32
C LEU A 53 -4.50 12.93 -13.65
N VAL A 54 -3.83 13.66 -14.55
CA VAL A 54 -4.28 14.99 -14.98
C VAL A 54 -5.60 14.85 -15.73
N PRO A 55 -6.66 15.60 -15.33
CA PRO A 55 -7.92 15.58 -16.05
C PRO A 55 -7.72 16.05 -17.49
N ASP A 56 -8.11 15.21 -18.45
CA ASP A 56 -8.31 15.65 -19.82
C ASP A 56 -9.47 16.67 -19.83
N ALA A 57 -9.21 17.90 -20.29
CA ALA A 57 -10.20 18.97 -20.34
C ALA A 57 -11.43 18.61 -21.19
N GLN A 58 -11.30 17.63 -22.10
CA GLN A 58 -12.38 17.14 -22.95
C GLN A 58 -13.04 15.85 -22.46
N SER A 59 -12.50 15.15 -21.45
CA SER A 59 -13.12 13.93 -20.96
C SER A 59 -14.34 14.27 -20.10
N ARG A 60 -15.49 13.70 -20.47
CA ARG A 60 -16.73 13.81 -19.67
C ARG A 60 -16.56 13.18 -18.29
N HIS A 61 -15.63 12.24 -18.16
CA HIS A 61 -15.30 11.56 -16.91
C HIS A 61 -13.87 11.90 -16.50
N ARG A 62 -13.73 12.60 -15.38
CA ARG A 62 -12.44 13.03 -14.83
C ARG A 62 -11.84 11.92 -13.97
N PRO A 63 -10.51 11.73 -13.97
CA PRO A 63 -9.84 10.91 -12.96
C PRO A 63 -10.19 11.38 -11.55
N ALA A 64 -10.30 10.43 -10.61
CA ALA A 64 -10.53 10.75 -9.20
C ALA A 64 -9.33 11.55 -8.64
N HIS A 65 -9.61 12.57 -7.83
CA HIS A 65 -8.60 13.38 -7.14
C HIS A 65 -8.31 12.89 -5.71
N ARG A 66 -9.17 12.01 -5.18
CA ARG A 66 -9.07 11.42 -3.83
C ARG A 66 -9.09 9.89 -3.87
N MET A 67 -8.29 9.25 -3.02
CA MET A 67 -8.19 7.79 -2.88
C MET A 67 -7.78 7.42 -1.45
N GLY A 68 -8.17 6.23 -0.99
CA GLY A 68 -7.61 5.66 0.25
C GLY A 68 -6.25 5.03 -0.04
N LEU A 69 -5.14 5.71 0.27
CA LEU A 69 -3.79 5.22 -0.05
C LEU A 69 -3.04 4.79 1.21
N LEU A 70 -2.32 3.67 1.13
CA LEU A 70 -1.40 3.22 2.16
C LEU A 70 -0.11 4.05 2.13
N GLU A 71 0.38 4.34 3.34
CA GLU A 71 1.65 5.01 3.59
C GLU A 71 2.83 4.09 3.26
N ASP A 72 3.87 4.67 2.64
CA ASP A 72 5.17 4.04 2.35
C ASP A 72 5.11 2.54 1.99
N VAL A 73 4.50 2.24 0.84
CA VAL A 73 4.45 0.89 0.24
C VAL A 73 5.82 0.39 -0.26
N SER A 74 6.85 1.24 -0.17
CA SER A 74 8.22 0.86 -0.50
C SER A 74 8.95 0.23 0.68
N ALA A 75 8.53 0.49 1.92
CA ALA A 75 9.15 -0.05 3.12
C ALA A 75 8.77 -1.50 3.41
N PHE A 76 9.77 -2.30 3.81
CA PHE A 76 9.61 -3.70 4.18
C PHE A 76 10.77 -4.19 5.07
N ASP A 77 10.53 -5.17 5.94
CA ASP A 77 11.56 -5.79 6.78
C ASP A 77 12.15 -7.07 6.15
N ALA A 78 12.94 -6.93 5.08
CA ALA A 78 13.45 -8.09 4.35
C ALA A 78 14.36 -9.00 5.17
N GLU A 79 15.17 -8.44 6.08
CA GLU A 79 16.09 -9.21 6.93
C GLU A 79 15.31 -10.12 7.88
N PHE A 80 14.15 -9.65 8.38
CA PHE A 80 13.28 -10.46 9.21
C PHE A 80 12.85 -11.75 8.51
N PHE A 81 12.49 -11.68 7.23
CA PHE A 81 12.03 -12.84 6.45
C PHE A 81 13.17 -13.61 5.77
N GLY A 82 14.44 -13.24 6.00
CA GLY A 82 15.58 -13.88 5.32
C GLY A 82 15.64 -13.59 3.82
N ILE A 83 15.01 -12.50 3.37
CA ILE A 83 14.92 -12.12 1.96
C ILE A 83 16.10 -11.21 1.62
N SER A 84 16.83 -11.53 0.54
CA SER A 84 17.95 -10.71 0.10
C SER A 84 17.48 -9.32 -0.37
N ARG A 85 18.34 -8.29 -0.26
CA ARG A 85 18.01 -6.93 -0.73
C ARG A 85 17.60 -6.90 -2.20
N ARG A 86 18.27 -7.68 -3.05
CA ARG A 86 17.96 -7.79 -4.48
C ARG A 86 16.57 -8.38 -4.70
N GLN A 87 16.27 -9.50 -4.05
CA GLN A 87 14.95 -10.12 -4.14
C GLN A 87 13.85 -9.16 -3.64
N ALA A 88 14.06 -8.54 -2.47
CA ALA A 88 13.10 -7.60 -1.90
C ALA A 88 12.80 -6.41 -2.84
N ALA A 89 13.80 -5.89 -3.57
CA ALA A 89 13.59 -4.83 -4.57
C ALA A 89 12.79 -5.31 -5.79
N HIS A 90 12.89 -6.58 -6.16
CA HIS A 90 12.17 -7.17 -7.30
C HIS A 90 10.78 -7.70 -6.92
N MET A 91 10.49 -7.89 -5.63
CA MET A 91 9.14 -8.26 -5.17
C MET A 91 8.15 -7.12 -5.41
N ASP A 92 6.94 -7.46 -5.89
CA ASP A 92 5.81 -6.56 -5.92
C ASP A 92 5.53 -6.09 -4.48
N PRO A 93 5.37 -4.77 -4.26
CA PRO A 93 4.96 -4.22 -2.97
C PRO A 93 3.78 -4.96 -2.31
N GLN A 94 2.85 -5.48 -3.11
CA GLN A 94 1.71 -6.27 -2.65
C GLN A 94 2.14 -7.58 -1.98
N GLN A 95 3.16 -8.26 -2.52
CA GLN A 95 3.71 -9.48 -1.91
C GLN A 95 4.37 -9.17 -0.57
N ARG A 96 5.16 -8.09 -0.51
CA ARG A 96 5.82 -7.64 0.74
C ARG A 96 4.80 -7.30 1.82
N LEU A 97 3.77 -6.55 1.46
CA LEU A 97 2.68 -6.19 2.37
C LEU A 97 1.91 -7.42 2.87
N MET A 98 1.62 -8.38 1.98
CA MET A 98 0.95 -9.62 2.34
C MET A 98 1.81 -10.47 3.30
N VAL A 99 3.12 -10.53 3.10
CA VAL A 99 4.05 -11.27 3.99
C VAL A 99 4.02 -10.69 5.41
N GLU A 100 4.14 -9.37 5.57
CA GLU A 100 4.02 -8.71 6.88
C GLU A 100 2.62 -8.93 7.50
N THR A 101 1.56 -8.74 6.72
CA THR A 101 0.17 -8.85 7.20
C THR A 101 -0.18 -10.29 7.58
N THR A 102 0.41 -11.29 6.92
CA THR A 102 0.25 -12.71 7.27
C THR A 102 0.91 -13.03 8.60
N TRP A 103 2.12 -12.50 8.85
CA TRP A 103 2.75 -12.62 10.17
C TRP A 103 1.90 -11.96 11.25
N GLU A 104 1.36 -10.77 10.99
CA GLU A 104 0.47 -10.08 11.92
C GLU A 104 -0.80 -10.88 12.22
N ALA A 105 -1.38 -11.56 11.23
CA ALA A 105 -2.54 -12.43 11.43
C ALA A 105 -2.19 -13.66 12.30
N PHE A 106 -1.00 -14.22 12.13
CA PHE A 106 -0.50 -15.31 12.98
C PHE A 106 -0.24 -14.84 14.41
N GLU A 107 0.37 -13.67 14.59
CA GLU A 107 0.50 -13.05 15.91
C GLU A 107 -0.87 -12.82 16.54
N ASP A 108 -1.82 -12.22 15.83
CA ASP A 108 -3.16 -12.00 16.35
C ASP A 108 -3.90 -13.31 16.74
N ALA A 109 -3.67 -14.39 15.97
CA ALA A 109 -4.16 -15.73 16.29
C ALA A 109 -3.43 -16.39 17.48
N GLY A 110 -2.26 -15.88 17.87
CA GLY A 110 -1.40 -16.52 18.85
C GLY A 110 -0.81 -17.83 18.35
N ILE A 111 -0.50 -17.91 17.06
CA ILE A 111 0.07 -19.09 16.41
C ILE A 111 1.47 -18.73 15.92
N VAL A 112 2.47 -19.52 16.32
CA VAL A 112 3.83 -19.39 15.78
C VAL A 112 3.86 -20.10 14.42
N PRO A 113 4.27 -19.43 13.32
CA PRO A 113 4.39 -20.07 12.01
C PRO A 113 5.39 -21.24 12.04
N GLY A 114 5.16 -22.28 11.23
CA GLY A 114 6.04 -23.47 11.17
C GLY A 114 5.77 -24.56 12.23
N THR A 115 4.73 -24.43 13.06
CA THR A 115 4.22 -25.54 13.88
C THR A 115 3.71 -26.71 13.01
N PRO A 116 3.62 -27.94 13.54
CA PRO A 116 3.31 -29.15 12.75
C PRO A 116 1.93 -29.18 12.05
N ALA A 117 1.05 -28.19 12.24
CA ALA A 117 -0.28 -28.17 11.63
C ALA A 117 -0.20 -27.95 10.10
N VAL A 118 -0.95 -28.75 9.34
CA VAL A 118 -1.07 -28.58 7.88
C VAL A 118 -1.88 -27.32 7.60
N THR A 119 -1.22 -26.28 7.09
CA THR A 119 -1.84 -24.97 6.85
C THR A 119 -2.04 -24.72 5.36
N GLY A 120 -3.29 -24.51 4.94
CA GLY A 120 -3.65 -24.09 3.58
C GLY A 120 -3.57 -22.57 3.40
N VAL A 121 -3.43 -22.11 2.16
CA VAL A 121 -3.26 -20.71 1.76
C VAL A 121 -4.12 -20.41 0.54
N CYS A 122 -5.12 -19.54 0.72
CA CYS A 122 -5.95 -19.01 -0.35
C CYS A 122 -5.75 -17.50 -0.41
N THR A 123 -5.08 -16.99 -1.45
CA THR A 123 -4.88 -15.53 -1.59
C THR A 123 -5.64 -14.94 -2.76
N ALA A 124 -5.79 -13.62 -2.78
CA ALA A 124 -6.29 -12.88 -3.92
C ALA A 124 -5.49 -11.58 -4.10
N GLN A 125 -5.25 -11.21 -5.36
CA GLN A 125 -4.71 -9.92 -5.75
C GLN A 125 -5.28 -9.55 -7.13
N LEU A 126 -5.36 -8.25 -7.41
CA LEU A 126 -5.64 -7.79 -8.77
C LEU A 126 -4.35 -7.86 -9.62
N ALA A 127 -4.33 -7.35 -10.83
CA ALA A 127 -3.13 -7.37 -11.67
C ALA A 127 -1.93 -6.68 -10.99
N GLY A 128 -0.77 -7.35 -11.04
CA GLY A 128 0.49 -6.78 -10.54
C GLY A 128 0.96 -5.66 -11.46
N HIS A 129 0.83 -4.42 -10.99
CA HIS A 129 1.32 -3.23 -11.70
C HIS A 129 2.85 -3.12 -11.68
N TYR A 130 3.50 -3.86 -10.78
CA TYR A 130 4.94 -3.78 -10.60
C TYR A 130 5.72 -4.50 -11.71
N TRP A 131 5.18 -5.61 -12.24
CA TRP A 131 5.85 -6.37 -13.30
C TRP A 131 6.08 -5.59 -14.59
N PRO A 132 5.10 -4.85 -15.14
CA PRO A 132 5.36 -3.97 -16.28
C PRO A 132 6.49 -2.96 -16.04
N SER A 133 6.63 -2.44 -14.82
CA SER A 133 7.75 -1.56 -14.45
C SER A 133 9.08 -2.31 -14.43
N LEU A 134 9.12 -3.50 -13.82
CA LEU A 134 10.32 -4.35 -13.82
C LEU A 134 10.79 -4.71 -15.23
N VAL A 135 9.86 -5.08 -16.11
CA VAL A 135 10.16 -5.40 -17.52
C VAL A 135 10.74 -4.18 -18.23
N ARG A 136 10.14 -3.00 -18.03
CA ARG A 136 10.62 -1.73 -18.60
C ARG A 136 12.04 -1.40 -18.15
N ASP A 137 12.34 -1.64 -16.88
CA ASP A 137 13.65 -1.36 -16.29
C ASP A 137 14.71 -2.45 -16.61
N GLY A 138 14.36 -3.47 -17.41
CA GLY A 138 15.25 -4.55 -17.82
C GLY A 138 15.44 -5.65 -16.77
N VAL A 139 14.61 -5.69 -15.73
CA VAL A 139 14.63 -6.71 -14.69
C VAL A 139 13.90 -7.97 -15.16
N LEU A 140 14.60 -8.75 -15.98
CA LEU A 140 14.11 -10.01 -16.57
C LEU A 140 14.83 -11.22 -15.98
N ASP A 141 14.72 -11.39 -14.67
CA ASP A 141 15.21 -12.58 -13.95
C ASP A 141 14.08 -13.31 -13.20
N MET A 142 14.39 -14.49 -12.65
CA MET A 142 13.42 -15.28 -11.90
C MET A 142 12.87 -14.54 -10.67
N TYR A 143 13.64 -13.65 -10.05
CA TYR A 143 13.15 -12.86 -8.92
C TYR A 143 12.15 -11.80 -9.36
N GLY A 144 12.35 -11.15 -10.52
CA GLY A 144 11.35 -10.25 -11.10
C GLY A 144 10.08 -11.00 -11.52
N SER A 145 10.24 -12.16 -12.17
CA SER A 145 9.10 -12.98 -12.60
C SER A 145 8.27 -13.48 -11.42
N LEU A 146 8.90 -14.06 -10.39
CA LEU A 146 8.21 -14.46 -9.14
C LEU A 146 7.72 -13.25 -8.34
N GLY A 147 8.43 -12.13 -8.45
CA GLY A 147 8.15 -10.91 -7.72
C GLY A 147 6.91 -10.18 -8.20
N GLY A 148 6.55 -10.25 -9.49
CA GLY A 148 5.31 -9.61 -9.96
C GLY A 148 4.69 -10.17 -11.24
N GLY A 149 5.42 -10.98 -12.01
CA GLY A 149 4.95 -11.46 -13.33
C GLY A 149 4.15 -12.77 -13.27
N MET A 150 4.46 -13.63 -12.31
CA MET A 150 3.86 -14.96 -12.18
C MET A 150 2.62 -14.93 -11.28
N ARG A 151 1.46 -15.26 -11.85
CA ARG A 151 0.22 -15.51 -11.10
C ARG A 151 0.40 -16.73 -10.19
N GLY A 152 -0.08 -16.65 -8.94
CA GLY A 152 0.09 -17.70 -7.94
C GLY A 152 1.40 -17.64 -7.15
N ALA A 153 2.36 -16.79 -7.54
CA ALA A 153 3.60 -16.62 -6.80
C ALA A 153 3.37 -16.08 -5.38
N LEU A 154 2.29 -15.31 -5.16
CA LEU A 154 1.94 -14.77 -3.85
C LEU A 154 1.65 -15.88 -2.83
N SER A 155 0.73 -16.81 -3.14
CA SER A 155 0.40 -17.91 -2.23
C SER A 155 1.61 -18.83 -2.01
N GLY A 156 2.37 -19.12 -3.07
CA GLY A 156 3.59 -19.91 -3.00
C GLY A 156 4.68 -19.29 -2.12
N GLN A 157 4.85 -17.97 -2.18
CA GLN A 157 5.81 -17.26 -1.31
C GLN A 157 5.41 -17.33 0.17
N LEU A 158 4.12 -17.18 0.50
CA LEU A 158 3.66 -17.34 1.88
C LEU A 158 3.90 -18.77 2.36
N SER A 159 3.56 -19.78 1.55
CA SER A 159 3.81 -21.17 1.88
C SER A 159 5.31 -21.45 2.10
N PHE A 160 6.18 -20.90 1.26
CA PHE A 160 7.62 -21.05 1.39
C PHE A 160 8.18 -20.36 2.64
N LEU A 161 7.82 -19.09 2.88
CA LEU A 161 8.39 -18.30 3.98
C LEU A 161 7.92 -18.76 5.36
N PHE A 162 6.72 -19.32 5.46
CA PHE A 162 6.12 -19.77 6.72
C PHE A 162 6.08 -21.30 6.87
N ASP A 163 6.72 -22.04 5.95
CA ASP A 163 6.80 -23.51 5.94
C ASP A 163 5.42 -24.21 5.96
N LEU A 164 4.48 -23.70 5.15
CA LEU A 164 3.09 -24.17 5.10
C LEU A 164 2.91 -25.24 4.02
N ARG A 165 2.27 -26.36 4.38
CA ARG A 165 2.21 -27.58 3.55
C ARG A 165 0.80 -27.98 3.08
N GLY A 166 -0.22 -27.14 3.30
CA GLY A 166 -1.58 -27.37 2.82
C GLY A 166 -1.81 -26.87 1.38
N PRO A 167 -3.06 -26.91 0.88
CA PRO A 167 -3.42 -26.37 -0.43
C PRO A 167 -2.99 -24.90 -0.56
N SER A 168 -2.35 -24.51 -1.65
CA SER A 168 -1.84 -23.15 -1.85
C SER A 168 -2.18 -22.63 -3.24
N PHE A 169 -3.06 -21.63 -3.32
CA PHE A 169 -3.49 -21.06 -4.60
C PHE A 169 -3.96 -19.61 -4.47
N GLU A 170 -4.04 -18.95 -5.63
CA GLU A 170 -4.49 -17.57 -5.79
C GLU A 170 -5.80 -17.52 -6.57
N VAL A 171 -6.73 -16.69 -6.13
CA VAL A 171 -8.09 -16.56 -6.68
C VAL A 171 -8.22 -15.28 -7.49
N GLY A 172 -8.70 -15.41 -8.73
CA GLY A 172 -9.04 -14.28 -9.60
C GLY A 172 -10.55 -14.19 -9.85
N SER A 173 -11.24 -13.30 -9.13
CA SER A 173 -12.66 -12.99 -9.40
C SER A 173 -13.01 -11.51 -9.24
N GLY A 174 -12.04 -10.60 -9.39
CA GLY A 174 -12.24 -9.17 -9.20
C GLY A 174 -12.56 -8.82 -7.75
N CYS A 175 -13.53 -7.92 -7.52
CA CYS A 175 -13.83 -7.38 -6.20
C CYS A 175 -14.35 -8.43 -5.19
N SER A 176 -14.87 -9.58 -5.66
CA SER A 176 -15.30 -10.70 -4.80
C SER A 176 -14.14 -11.59 -4.31
N ALA A 177 -12.93 -11.45 -4.87
CA ALA A 177 -11.89 -12.47 -4.77
C ALA A 177 -11.45 -12.80 -3.34
N GLY A 178 -11.32 -11.82 -2.44
CA GLY A 178 -10.99 -12.09 -1.04
C GLY A 178 -12.06 -12.93 -0.32
N LEU A 179 -13.35 -12.70 -0.59
CA LEU A 179 -14.42 -13.49 0.02
C LEU A 179 -14.56 -14.88 -0.63
N VAL A 180 -14.23 -15.01 -1.92
CA VAL A 180 -14.11 -16.31 -2.58
C VAL A 180 -12.92 -17.10 -2.01
N ALA A 181 -11.80 -16.45 -1.70
CA ALA A 181 -10.68 -17.10 -1.01
C ALA A 181 -11.09 -17.62 0.38
N VAL A 182 -11.90 -16.88 1.13
CA VAL A 182 -12.49 -17.35 2.40
C VAL A 182 -13.40 -18.56 2.16
N HIS A 183 -14.25 -18.54 1.13
CA HIS A 183 -15.11 -19.68 0.79
C HIS A 183 -14.28 -20.94 0.53
N LEU A 184 -13.23 -20.85 -0.28
CA LEU A 184 -12.37 -21.99 -0.61
C LEU A 184 -11.58 -22.49 0.61
N ALA A 185 -11.06 -21.58 1.44
CA ALA A 185 -10.41 -21.94 2.70
C ALA A 185 -11.38 -22.68 3.66
N CYS A 186 -12.64 -22.24 3.74
CA CYS A 186 -13.66 -22.94 4.52
C CYS A 186 -13.95 -24.34 3.97
N ARG A 187 -13.95 -24.52 2.64
CA ARG A 187 -14.13 -25.83 2.00
C ARG A 187 -12.95 -26.77 2.32
N SER A 188 -11.71 -26.34 2.11
CA SER A 188 -10.52 -27.15 2.44
C SER A 188 -10.45 -27.56 3.93
N LEU A 189 -10.91 -26.70 4.84
CA LEU A 189 -11.00 -27.05 6.27
C LEU A 189 -12.08 -28.09 6.57
N ARG A 190 -13.26 -27.99 5.94
CA ARG A 190 -14.37 -28.95 6.09
C ARG A 190 -14.04 -30.31 5.47
N ASP A 191 -13.36 -30.29 4.34
CA ASP A 191 -12.95 -31.49 3.61
C ASP A 191 -11.73 -32.18 4.26
N GLY A 192 -11.07 -31.50 5.21
CA GLY A 192 -9.93 -32.05 5.95
C GLY A 192 -8.61 -32.04 5.18
N GLU A 193 -8.49 -31.21 4.14
CA GLU A 193 -7.25 -31.00 3.39
C GLU A 193 -6.21 -30.22 4.20
N CYS A 194 -6.66 -29.49 5.22
CA CYS A 194 -5.82 -28.75 6.15
C CYS A 194 -6.49 -28.63 7.54
N ASP A 195 -5.69 -28.29 8.55
CA ASP A 195 -6.14 -28.06 9.93
C ASP A 195 -6.29 -26.58 10.26
N THR A 196 -5.49 -25.76 9.56
CA THR A 196 -5.54 -24.30 9.59
C THR A 196 -5.56 -23.81 8.14
N ALA A 197 -6.25 -22.70 7.87
CA ALA A 197 -6.23 -22.07 6.57
C ALA A 197 -6.05 -20.56 6.69
N LEU A 198 -5.24 -20.00 5.80
CA LEU A 198 -5.12 -18.57 5.59
C LEU A 198 -6.00 -18.18 4.41
N ALA A 199 -6.85 -17.17 4.59
CA ALA A 199 -7.51 -16.48 3.50
C ALA A 199 -7.08 -15.02 3.50
N GLY A 200 -6.49 -14.55 2.41
CA GLY A 200 -5.92 -13.20 2.34
C GLY A 200 -6.14 -12.50 1.01
N ALA A 201 -6.17 -11.18 1.02
CA ALA A 201 -6.15 -10.38 -0.20
C ALA A 201 -5.33 -9.10 -0.03
N VAL A 202 -4.77 -8.62 -1.15
CA VAL A 202 -4.01 -7.38 -1.21
C VAL A 202 -4.34 -6.60 -2.48
N HIS A 203 -4.35 -5.27 -2.37
CA HIS A 203 -4.51 -4.37 -3.50
C HIS A 203 -3.73 -3.07 -3.29
N LEU A 204 -2.90 -2.70 -4.26
CA LEU A 204 -2.16 -1.44 -4.31
C LEU A 204 -2.32 -0.76 -5.67
N ILE A 205 -2.45 0.56 -5.66
CA ILE A 205 -2.61 1.46 -6.80
C ILE A 205 -1.24 2.05 -7.16
N LEU A 206 -0.43 1.29 -7.90
CA LEU A 206 0.95 1.69 -8.24
C LEU A 206 1.06 2.50 -9.54
N GLY A 207 -0.01 2.60 -10.34
CA GLY A 207 0.00 3.27 -11.64
C GLY A 207 -1.34 3.90 -12.03
N PRO A 208 -1.36 4.70 -13.12
CA PRO A 208 -2.55 5.46 -13.51
C PRO A 208 -3.54 4.67 -14.37
N ASP A 209 -3.13 3.56 -15.00
CA ASP A 209 -3.86 2.94 -16.10
C ASP A 209 -5.27 2.48 -15.72
N GLU A 210 -5.41 1.74 -14.62
CA GLU A 210 -6.71 1.28 -14.11
C GLU A 210 -7.59 2.43 -13.65
N ASN A 211 -7.00 3.46 -13.04
CA ASN A 211 -7.74 4.65 -12.62
C ASN A 211 -8.34 5.37 -13.82
N ILE A 212 -7.57 5.51 -14.91
CA ILE A 212 -8.03 6.10 -16.16
C ILE A 212 -9.12 5.23 -16.79
N ALA A 213 -8.96 3.90 -16.78
CA ALA A 213 -9.96 2.98 -17.29
C ALA A 213 -11.30 3.08 -16.52
N TYR A 214 -11.25 3.11 -15.19
CA TYR A 214 -12.44 3.27 -14.35
C TYR A 214 -13.06 4.66 -14.46
N ALA A 215 -12.24 5.71 -14.59
CA ALA A 215 -12.75 7.04 -14.86
C ALA A 215 -13.53 7.03 -16.18
N ARG A 216 -12.93 6.51 -17.26
CA ARG A 216 -13.56 6.46 -18.59
C ARG A 216 -14.82 5.58 -18.65
N SER A 217 -14.94 4.57 -17.80
CA SER A 217 -16.17 3.76 -17.69
C SER A 217 -17.26 4.43 -16.84
N GLY A 218 -16.97 5.55 -16.17
CA GLY A 218 -17.94 6.30 -15.38
C GLY A 218 -18.31 5.66 -14.05
N VAL A 219 -17.50 4.73 -13.52
CA VAL A 219 -17.80 4.01 -12.27
C VAL A 219 -17.23 4.68 -11.02
N LEU A 220 -16.28 5.62 -11.18
CA LEU A 220 -15.68 6.36 -10.08
C LEU A 220 -16.56 7.53 -9.63
N SER A 221 -16.63 7.76 -8.33
CA SER A 221 -17.31 8.93 -7.77
C SER A 221 -16.57 10.20 -8.14
N ARG A 222 -17.32 11.25 -8.53
CA ARG A 222 -16.73 12.57 -8.80
C ARG A 222 -16.21 13.24 -7.53
N SER A 223 -16.85 12.97 -6.40
CA SER A 223 -16.44 13.47 -5.08
C SER A 223 -15.26 12.70 -4.49
N GLY A 224 -14.89 11.57 -5.11
CA GLY A 224 -13.92 10.64 -4.56
C GLY A 224 -14.39 10.03 -3.23
N ARG A 225 -15.70 9.82 -3.05
CA ARG A 225 -16.28 9.16 -1.87
C ARG A 225 -17.25 8.06 -2.29
N SER A 226 -17.34 7.01 -1.48
CA SER A 226 -18.31 5.93 -1.67
C SER A 226 -19.50 6.15 -0.73
N ALA A 227 -20.60 6.67 -1.26
CA ALA A 227 -21.78 7.07 -0.49
C ALA A 227 -22.89 6.00 -0.57
N PHE A 228 -22.75 4.94 0.23
CA PHE A 228 -23.66 3.78 0.17
C PHE A 228 -25.11 4.15 0.45
N ALA A 229 -25.99 3.85 -0.52
CA ALA A 229 -27.43 4.07 -0.46
C ALA A 229 -27.87 5.53 -0.17
N ASP A 230 -26.98 6.50 -0.39
CA ASP A 230 -27.27 7.93 -0.27
C ASP A 230 -27.72 8.52 -1.63
N ALA A 231 -28.47 9.61 -1.61
CA ALA A 231 -28.88 10.34 -2.80
C ALA A 231 -27.70 10.91 -3.61
N SER A 232 -26.53 11.11 -2.97
CA SER A 232 -25.28 11.53 -3.63
C SER A 232 -24.47 10.38 -4.22
N ALA A 233 -24.95 9.14 -4.17
CA ALA A 233 -24.29 7.96 -4.74
C ALA A 233 -24.09 8.12 -6.26
N ASP A 234 -22.85 8.34 -6.69
CA ASP A 234 -22.48 8.54 -8.10
C ASP A 234 -21.31 7.67 -8.57
N GLY A 235 -20.91 6.67 -7.76
CA GLY A 235 -19.75 5.82 -7.99
C GLY A 235 -18.96 5.58 -6.71
N PHE A 236 -17.73 5.11 -6.84
CA PHE A 236 -16.86 4.84 -5.69
C PHE A 236 -15.52 5.58 -5.72
N ALA A 237 -14.96 5.78 -4.53
CA ALA A 237 -13.55 6.07 -4.34
C ALA A 237 -12.75 4.78 -4.40
N ARG A 238 -11.57 4.76 -5.03
CA ARG A 238 -10.67 3.60 -4.91
C ARG A 238 -9.92 3.65 -3.58
N GLY A 239 -9.59 2.48 -3.07
CA GLY A 239 -8.81 2.31 -1.85
C GLY A 239 -7.77 1.21 -1.99
N GLU A 240 -6.72 1.30 -1.20
CA GLU A 240 -5.71 0.27 -1.03
C GLU A 240 -5.96 -0.50 0.26
N GLY A 241 -5.40 -1.71 0.33
CA GLY A 241 -5.44 -2.48 1.56
C GLY A 241 -4.79 -3.83 1.47
N CYS A 242 -4.60 -4.43 2.63
CA CYS A 242 -4.32 -5.85 2.78
C CYS A 242 -5.09 -6.40 3.97
N ALA A 243 -5.66 -7.59 3.84
CA ALA A 243 -6.34 -8.26 4.93
C ALA A 243 -6.09 -9.77 4.84
N VAL A 244 -5.86 -10.41 5.97
CA VAL A 244 -5.64 -11.85 6.13
C VAL A 244 -6.43 -12.34 7.34
N VAL A 245 -7.12 -13.45 7.21
CA VAL A 245 -7.77 -14.15 8.32
C VAL A 245 -7.19 -15.53 8.50
N VAL A 246 -6.99 -15.93 9.75
CA VAL A 246 -6.59 -17.29 10.14
C VAL A 246 -7.84 -18.06 10.54
N LEU A 247 -8.06 -19.18 9.86
CA LEU A 247 -9.27 -19.99 9.96
C LEU A 247 -8.96 -21.39 10.46
N LYS A 248 -9.81 -21.92 11.34
CA LYS A 248 -9.72 -23.30 11.84
C LYS A 248 -11.13 -23.87 11.98
N ARG A 249 -11.27 -25.20 11.95
CA ARG A 249 -12.52 -25.84 12.43
C ARG A 249 -12.75 -25.42 13.89
N LEU A 250 -14.00 -25.11 14.25
CA LEU A 250 -14.31 -24.61 15.60
C LEU A 250 -13.87 -25.59 16.69
N SER A 251 -14.03 -26.90 16.49
CA SER A 251 -13.55 -27.91 17.44
C SER A 251 -12.04 -27.85 17.65
N THR A 252 -11.27 -27.70 16.58
CA THR A 252 -9.81 -27.54 16.62
C THR A 252 -9.41 -26.25 17.32
N ALA A 253 -10.03 -25.12 16.98
CA ALA A 253 -9.75 -23.84 17.64
C ALA A 253 -10.02 -23.89 19.16
N LEU A 254 -11.11 -24.55 19.58
CA LEU A 254 -11.43 -24.71 21.00
C LEU A 254 -10.46 -25.65 21.72
N SER A 255 -10.06 -26.75 21.07
CA SER A 255 -9.06 -27.70 21.60
C SER A 255 -7.71 -27.04 21.82
N ASP A 256 -7.30 -26.20 20.86
CA ASP A 256 -6.00 -25.53 20.89
C ASP A 256 -6.00 -24.28 21.79
N GLY A 257 -7.13 -24.00 22.45
CA GLY A 257 -7.27 -22.87 23.36
C GLY A 257 -7.26 -21.51 22.66
N ASP A 258 -7.50 -21.47 21.35
CA ASP A 258 -7.44 -20.24 20.57
C ASP A 258 -8.56 -19.27 20.98
N ARG A 259 -8.30 -17.99 20.72
CA ARG A 259 -9.33 -16.96 20.75
C ARG A 259 -10.16 -17.09 19.47
N VAL A 260 -11.47 -16.90 19.59
CA VAL A 260 -12.40 -16.92 18.45
C VAL A 260 -13.11 -15.58 18.39
N TYR A 261 -12.88 -14.80 17.32
CA TYR A 261 -13.61 -13.54 17.11
C TYR A 261 -15.06 -13.82 16.76
N ALA A 262 -15.26 -14.70 15.79
CA ALA A 262 -16.56 -15.13 15.29
C ALA A 262 -16.43 -16.49 14.58
N THR A 263 -17.55 -17.04 14.16
CA THR A 263 -17.60 -18.29 13.39
C THR A 263 -18.31 -18.08 12.06
N ILE A 264 -17.72 -18.55 10.97
CA ILE A 264 -18.36 -18.64 9.66
C ILE A 264 -19.22 -19.91 9.65
N ARG A 265 -20.53 -19.73 9.61
CA ARG A 265 -21.52 -20.82 9.60
C ARG A 265 -21.73 -21.38 8.21
N GLY A 266 -21.75 -20.52 7.20
CA GLY A 266 -21.90 -20.94 5.82
C GLY A 266 -21.46 -19.89 4.81
N THR A 267 -21.12 -20.34 3.61
CA THR A 267 -20.69 -19.48 2.50
C THR A 267 -21.23 -19.99 1.17
N ALA A 268 -21.50 -19.09 0.24
CA ALA A 268 -21.85 -19.45 -1.12
C ALA A 268 -21.21 -18.48 -2.13
N VAL A 269 -20.94 -19.01 -3.34
CA VAL A 269 -20.44 -18.27 -4.48
C VAL A 269 -21.27 -18.66 -5.71
N ASN A 270 -21.66 -17.68 -6.54
CA ASN A 270 -22.26 -17.91 -7.85
C ASN A 270 -21.79 -16.86 -8.87
N ASN A 271 -22.40 -16.85 -10.07
CA ASN A 271 -22.15 -15.85 -11.08
C ASN A 271 -23.46 -15.36 -11.71
N ASP A 272 -23.49 -14.09 -12.11
CA ASP A 272 -24.63 -13.44 -12.75
C ASP A 272 -24.99 -14.07 -14.11
N GLY A 273 -24.01 -14.60 -14.84
CA GLY A 273 -24.22 -15.23 -16.14
C GLY A 273 -25.04 -14.36 -17.10
N GLY A 274 -25.96 -14.98 -17.84
CA GLY A 274 -26.86 -14.27 -18.76
C GLY A 274 -28.01 -13.50 -18.10
N ALA A 275 -28.10 -13.48 -16.76
CA ALA A 275 -29.13 -12.71 -16.06
C ALA A 275 -28.78 -11.22 -15.96
N ALA A 276 -27.51 -10.86 -16.10
CA ALA A 276 -27.06 -9.47 -16.17
C ALA A 276 -27.27 -8.87 -17.58
N ALA A 277 -27.72 -7.61 -17.63
CA ALA A 277 -27.96 -6.89 -18.89
C ALA A 277 -26.68 -6.56 -19.67
N SER A 278 -25.54 -6.53 -18.99
CA SER A 278 -24.20 -6.37 -19.56
C SER A 278 -23.19 -6.94 -18.58
N MET A 279 -21.93 -7.12 -19.01
CA MET A 279 -20.88 -7.62 -18.11
C MET A 279 -20.74 -6.75 -16.85
N LEU A 280 -20.91 -5.42 -16.96
CA LEU A 280 -20.75 -4.48 -15.84
C LEU A 280 -22.02 -4.31 -14.99
N ALA A 281 -23.15 -4.89 -15.40
CA ALA A 281 -24.43 -4.71 -14.71
C ALA A 281 -24.63 -5.82 -13.67
N PRO A 282 -25.05 -5.51 -12.44
CA PRO A 282 -25.40 -6.53 -11.45
C PRO A 282 -26.74 -7.20 -11.77
N ALA A 283 -26.95 -8.42 -11.28
CA ALA A 283 -28.23 -9.12 -11.38
C ALA A 283 -28.82 -9.46 -9.99
N GLY A 284 -29.95 -8.84 -9.65
CA GLY A 284 -30.60 -9.04 -8.35
C GLY A 284 -31.02 -10.48 -8.09
N VAL A 285 -31.50 -11.19 -9.12
CA VAL A 285 -31.95 -12.60 -9.00
C VAL A 285 -30.82 -13.56 -8.60
N THR A 286 -29.60 -13.33 -9.09
CA THR A 286 -28.43 -14.15 -8.75
C THR A 286 -27.85 -13.74 -7.40
N GLN A 287 -27.95 -12.46 -7.02
CA GLN A 287 -27.65 -12.00 -5.66
C GLN A 287 -28.61 -12.63 -4.63
N GLU A 288 -29.91 -12.67 -4.90
CA GLU A 288 -30.86 -13.40 -4.06
C GLU A 288 -30.50 -14.89 -3.93
N GLN A 289 -30.12 -15.52 -5.04
CA GLN A 289 -29.77 -16.94 -5.05
C GLN A 289 -28.52 -17.24 -4.22
N VAL A 290 -27.48 -16.40 -4.29
CA VAL A 290 -26.27 -16.61 -3.47
C VAL A 290 -26.57 -16.42 -1.98
N LEU A 291 -27.41 -15.44 -1.62
CA LEU A 291 -27.89 -15.25 -0.26
C LEU A 291 -28.64 -16.51 0.23
N ARG A 292 -29.65 -16.97 -0.50
CA ARG A 292 -30.44 -18.18 -0.14
C ARG A 292 -29.55 -19.43 0.01
N ASN A 293 -28.54 -19.58 -0.84
CA ASN A 293 -27.62 -20.72 -0.76
C ASN A 293 -26.74 -20.65 0.49
N ALA A 294 -26.19 -19.47 0.81
CA ALA A 294 -25.34 -19.30 1.98
C ALA A 294 -26.12 -19.48 3.30
N TYR A 295 -27.36 -18.99 3.40
CA TYR A 295 -28.20 -19.23 4.59
C TYR A 295 -28.62 -20.69 4.74
N ARG A 296 -28.80 -21.41 3.63
CA ARG A 296 -29.01 -22.86 3.64
C ARG A 296 -27.77 -23.62 4.12
N ASP A 297 -26.60 -23.28 3.59
CA ASP A 297 -25.29 -23.85 4.02
C ASP A 297 -25.05 -23.58 5.52
N ALA A 298 -25.46 -22.41 6.01
CA ALA A 298 -25.35 -22.02 7.41
C ALA A 298 -26.44 -22.59 8.35
N ALA A 299 -27.47 -23.26 7.81
CA ALA A 299 -28.67 -23.67 8.54
C ALA A 299 -29.25 -22.55 9.45
N THR A 300 -29.24 -21.31 8.96
CA THR A 300 -29.58 -20.10 9.73
C THR A 300 -30.83 -19.45 9.16
N ALA A 301 -31.78 -19.08 10.01
CA ALA A 301 -33.01 -18.45 9.54
C ALA A 301 -32.74 -16.98 9.15
N PRO A 302 -33.24 -16.50 7.99
CA PRO A 302 -33.02 -15.12 7.53
C PRO A 302 -33.39 -14.02 8.56
N ALA A 303 -34.41 -14.26 9.38
CA ALA A 303 -34.86 -13.32 10.42
C ALA A 303 -33.90 -13.21 11.63
N GLU A 304 -32.94 -14.11 11.77
CA GLU A 304 -31.93 -14.09 12.86
C GLU A 304 -30.77 -13.13 12.57
N VAL A 305 -30.61 -12.72 11.31
CA VAL A 305 -29.51 -11.84 10.89
C VAL A 305 -29.70 -10.45 11.51
N SER A 306 -28.70 -10.00 12.26
CA SER A 306 -28.71 -8.70 12.93
C SER A 306 -28.32 -7.57 11.96
N PHE A 307 -27.30 -7.79 11.14
CA PHE A 307 -26.86 -6.82 10.15
C PHE A 307 -26.19 -7.49 8.94
N VAL A 308 -26.07 -6.74 7.83
CA VAL A 308 -25.27 -7.14 6.66
C VAL A 308 -24.25 -6.05 6.34
N GLU A 309 -22.99 -6.45 6.25
CA GLU A 309 -21.95 -5.69 5.56
C GLU A 309 -22.14 -5.90 4.05
N ALA A 310 -22.71 -4.89 3.40
CA ALA A 310 -23.05 -4.90 1.99
C ALA A 310 -21.79 -4.75 1.12
N HIS A 311 -21.90 -5.15 -0.14
CA HIS A 311 -20.95 -4.75 -1.16
C HIS A 311 -20.97 -3.22 -1.31
N GLY A 312 -22.15 -2.59 -1.34
CA GLY A 312 -22.40 -1.19 -0.99
C GLY A 312 -21.34 -0.20 -1.45
N VAL A 313 -21.16 -0.12 -2.77
CA VAL A 313 -20.07 0.62 -3.41
C VAL A 313 -20.43 2.11 -3.57
N GLY A 314 -21.71 2.48 -3.46
CA GLY A 314 -22.15 3.86 -3.70
C GLY A 314 -22.53 4.09 -5.16
N THR A 315 -22.94 3.03 -5.87
CA THR A 315 -23.33 3.14 -7.29
C THR A 315 -24.84 3.33 -7.40
N PRO A 316 -25.32 4.21 -8.31
CA PRO A 316 -26.74 4.51 -8.43
C PRO A 316 -27.60 3.32 -8.91
N VAL A 317 -26.98 2.31 -9.53
CA VAL A 317 -27.65 1.10 -10.00
C VAL A 317 -27.38 -0.10 -9.09
N GLY A 318 -26.15 -0.29 -8.63
CA GLY A 318 -25.78 -1.47 -7.85
C GLY A 318 -26.36 -1.46 -6.44
N ASP A 319 -26.37 -0.31 -5.77
CA ASP A 319 -26.88 -0.23 -4.39
C ASP A 319 -28.38 -0.58 -4.31
N PRO A 320 -29.28 -0.05 -5.18
CA PRO A 320 -30.68 -0.48 -5.19
C PRO A 320 -30.88 -1.97 -5.50
N VAL A 321 -30.11 -2.53 -6.43
CA VAL A 321 -30.19 -3.97 -6.77
C VAL A 321 -29.80 -4.84 -5.59
N GLU A 322 -28.71 -4.51 -4.90
CA GLU A 322 -28.26 -5.24 -3.72
C GLU A 322 -29.26 -5.14 -2.56
N ILE A 323 -29.75 -3.93 -2.27
CA ILE A 323 -30.72 -3.71 -1.19
C ILE A 323 -32.03 -4.44 -1.47
N GLY A 324 -32.49 -4.44 -2.73
CA GLY A 324 -33.66 -5.21 -3.16
C GLY A 324 -33.48 -6.71 -2.91
N ALA A 325 -32.33 -7.28 -3.29
CA ALA A 325 -32.03 -8.69 -3.05
C ALA A 325 -31.96 -9.03 -1.55
N LEU A 326 -31.36 -8.15 -0.74
CA LEU A 326 -31.31 -8.30 0.72
C LEU A 326 -32.72 -8.25 1.34
N ALA A 327 -33.55 -7.29 0.96
CA ALA A 327 -34.93 -7.19 1.44
C ALA A 327 -35.76 -8.42 1.06
N ALA A 328 -35.61 -8.93 -0.16
CA ALA A 328 -36.33 -10.10 -0.65
C ALA A 328 -35.98 -11.40 0.09
N VAL A 329 -34.71 -11.56 0.53
CA VAL A 329 -34.25 -12.79 1.21
C VAL A 329 -34.32 -12.68 2.72
N LEU A 330 -33.91 -11.54 3.27
CA LEU A 330 -33.73 -11.32 4.71
C LEU A 330 -34.83 -10.50 5.36
N GLY A 331 -35.62 -9.77 4.58
CA GLY A 331 -36.66 -8.89 5.09
C GLY A 331 -37.91 -9.61 5.61
N ALA A 332 -38.22 -10.79 5.04
CA ALA A 332 -39.44 -11.53 5.36
C ALA A 332 -39.51 -11.93 6.84
N GLY A 333 -40.65 -11.67 7.49
CA GLY A 333 -40.92 -12.06 8.88
C GLY A 333 -40.25 -11.16 9.93
N ARG A 334 -39.66 -10.02 9.54
CA ARG A 334 -39.13 -9.03 10.48
C ARG A 334 -40.24 -8.11 11.01
N PRO A 335 -40.24 -7.77 12.31
CA PRO A 335 -41.16 -6.78 12.83
C PRO A 335 -40.70 -5.36 12.43
N PRO A 336 -41.63 -4.40 12.26
CA PRO A 336 -41.30 -3.06 11.77
C PRO A 336 -40.29 -2.28 12.64
N ASP A 337 -40.21 -2.59 13.93
CA ASP A 337 -39.30 -1.98 14.91
C ASP A 337 -37.91 -2.63 14.94
N ARG A 338 -37.70 -3.70 14.17
CA ARG A 338 -36.41 -4.41 14.06
C ARG A 338 -36.05 -4.73 12.60
N PRO A 339 -35.85 -3.70 11.77
CA PRO A 339 -35.40 -3.89 10.39
C PRO A 339 -34.02 -4.55 10.34
N LEU A 340 -33.66 -5.13 9.19
CA LEU A 340 -32.29 -5.54 8.93
C LEU A 340 -31.38 -4.30 8.84
N LEU A 341 -30.31 -4.28 9.64
CA LEU A 341 -29.32 -3.21 9.55
C LEU A 341 -28.36 -3.46 8.39
N LEU A 342 -28.12 -2.44 7.57
CA LEU A 342 -27.19 -2.46 6.45
C LEU A 342 -26.03 -1.52 6.71
N THR A 343 -24.83 -1.90 6.30
CA THR A 343 -23.64 -1.05 6.42
C THR A 343 -22.62 -1.35 5.32
N SER A 344 -21.71 -0.41 5.07
CA SER A 344 -20.56 -0.58 4.18
C SER A 344 -19.37 0.22 4.72
N LEU A 345 -18.20 -0.40 4.79
CA LEU A 345 -16.95 0.26 5.21
C LEU A 345 -16.28 1.08 4.10
N LYS A 346 -16.81 1.06 2.86
CA LYS A 346 -16.16 1.72 1.72
C LYS A 346 -16.15 3.24 1.83
N GLY A 347 -17.02 3.81 2.66
CA GLY A 347 -16.95 5.23 3.03
C GLY A 347 -15.74 5.56 3.92
N ASN A 348 -15.21 4.60 4.68
CA ASN A 348 -14.03 4.79 5.52
C ASN A 348 -12.73 4.71 4.74
N PHE A 349 -12.56 3.70 3.88
CA PHE A 349 -11.26 3.38 3.28
C PHE A 349 -11.26 3.34 1.74
N GLY A 350 -12.37 3.70 1.10
CA GLY A 350 -12.59 3.49 -0.33
C GLY A 350 -12.89 2.03 -0.69
N HIS A 351 -13.08 1.76 -1.98
CA HIS A 351 -13.26 0.43 -2.51
C HIS A 351 -11.91 -0.25 -2.73
N GLN A 352 -11.63 -1.28 -1.94
CA GLN A 352 -10.34 -1.96 -1.88
C GLN A 352 -10.26 -3.17 -2.81
N GLU A 353 -11.09 -3.17 -3.86
CA GLU A 353 -11.06 -4.15 -4.93
C GLU A 353 -11.10 -5.59 -4.35
N PRO A 354 -10.14 -6.53 -4.59
CA PRO A 354 -10.26 -7.91 -4.09
C PRO A 354 -10.22 -8.00 -2.55
N VAL A 355 -9.77 -6.96 -1.84
CA VAL A 355 -9.68 -6.92 -0.37
C VAL A 355 -11.02 -6.61 0.27
N SER A 356 -11.96 -6.01 -0.47
CA SER A 356 -13.23 -5.48 0.06
C SER A 356 -14.03 -6.50 0.88
N GLY A 357 -14.12 -7.74 0.40
CA GLY A 357 -14.85 -8.79 1.10
C GLY A 357 -14.19 -9.23 2.41
N LEU A 358 -12.84 -9.23 2.47
CA LEU A 358 -12.09 -9.56 3.68
C LEU A 358 -12.11 -8.42 4.70
N ALA A 359 -12.03 -7.16 4.25
CA ALA A 359 -12.25 -6.01 5.11
C ALA A 359 -13.65 -6.04 5.74
N GLY A 360 -14.66 -6.39 4.94
CA GLY A 360 -16.04 -6.54 5.41
C GLY A 360 -16.21 -7.69 6.40
N LEU A 361 -15.54 -8.82 6.15
CA LEU A 361 -15.47 -9.95 7.08
C LEU A 361 -14.83 -9.54 8.41
N ALA A 362 -13.69 -8.83 8.38
CA ALA A 362 -13.02 -8.34 9.58
C ALA A 362 -13.92 -7.40 10.39
N LYS A 363 -14.58 -6.44 9.73
CA LYS A 363 -15.55 -5.53 10.38
C LYS A 363 -16.71 -6.30 11.01
N ALA A 364 -17.27 -7.29 10.30
CA ALA A 364 -18.36 -8.11 10.83
C ALA A 364 -17.91 -8.94 12.05
N CYS A 365 -16.74 -9.56 11.99
CA CYS A 365 -16.13 -10.28 13.12
C CYS A 365 -15.97 -9.39 14.35
N LEU A 366 -15.36 -8.21 14.19
CA LEU A 366 -15.14 -7.26 15.27
C LEU A 366 -16.46 -6.70 15.82
N SER A 367 -17.43 -6.39 14.95
CA SER A 367 -18.75 -5.92 15.36
C SER A 367 -19.51 -6.96 16.20
N LEU A 368 -19.41 -8.24 15.83
CA LEU A 368 -19.99 -9.35 16.60
C LEU A 368 -19.24 -9.59 17.91
N HIS A 369 -17.91 -9.48 17.90
CA HIS A 369 -17.05 -9.65 19.07
C HIS A 369 -17.32 -8.58 20.13
N HIS A 370 -17.34 -7.30 19.73
CA HIS A 370 -17.65 -6.16 20.60
C HIS A 370 -19.15 -5.90 20.80
N ARG A 371 -20.00 -6.61 20.04
CA ARG A 371 -21.47 -6.47 20.04
C ARG A 371 -21.96 -5.05 19.75
N VAL A 372 -21.25 -4.35 18.88
CA VAL A 372 -21.56 -2.99 18.42
C VAL A 372 -21.40 -2.96 16.90
N LEU A 373 -22.32 -2.31 16.20
CA LEU A 373 -22.20 -2.02 14.78
C LEU A 373 -21.75 -0.56 14.60
N PRO A 374 -20.55 -0.29 14.06
CA PRO A 374 -20.09 1.07 13.77
C PRO A 374 -20.98 1.81 12.75
N PRO A 375 -20.97 3.15 12.74
CA PRO A 375 -21.74 3.93 11.79
C PRO A 375 -21.24 3.75 10.35
N THR A 376 -22.15 3.87 9.39
CA THR A 376 -21.86 3.95 7.95
C THR A 376 -21.64 5.41 7.58
N LEU A 377 -20.48 5.71 6.99
CA LEU A 377 -20.15 7.07 6.58
C LEU A 377 -20.89 7.50 5.30
N HIS A 378 -20.95 8.82 5.11
CA HIS A 378 -21.52 9.49 3.91
C HIS A 378 -22.98 9.13 3.61
N HIS A 379 -23.75 8.77 4.63
CA HIS A 379 -25.18 8.55 4.53
C HIS A 379 -25.95 9.64 5.27
N SER A 380 -26.50 10.58 4.52
CA SER A 380 -27.23 11.76 4.97
C SER A 380 -28.68 11.77 4.48
N THR A 381 -28.90 11.48 3.21
CA THR A 381 -30.22 11.46 2.57
C THR A 381 -30.36 10.15 1.81
N PRO A 382 -31.30 9.26 2.16
CA PRO A 382 -31.48 8.00 1.45
C PRO A 382 -31.75 8.22 -0.04
N THR A 383 -31.21 7.33 -0.90
CA THR A 383 -31.41 7.43 -2.35
C THR A 383 -32.90 7.30 -2.73
N PRO A 384 -33.43 8.13 -3.64
CA PRO A 384 -34.81 8.01 -4.12
C PRO A 384 -35.00 6.83 -5.08
N ALA A 385 -33.92 6.14 -5.48
CA ALA A 385 -33.99 4.94 -6.30
C ALA A 385 -34.54 3.70 -5.54
N ILE A 386 -34.74 3.83 -4.23
CA ILE A 386 -35.27 2.79 -3.35
C ILE A 386 -36.53 3.32 -2.68
N GLU A 387 -37.61 2.55 -2.73
CA GLU A 387 -38.82 2.80 -1.94
C GLU A 387 -38.55 2.34 -0.50
N TRP A 388 -38.13 3.28 0.36
CA TRP A 388 -37.77 2.99 1.75
C TRP A 388 -38.99 2.75 2.65
N ASP A 389 -40.14 3.33 2.32
CA ASP A 389 -41.36 3.19 3.10
C ASP A 389 -41.84 1.72 3.07
N GLY A 390 -41.83 1.09 4.26
CA GLY A 390 -42.21 -0.33 4.41
C GLY A 390 -41.11 -1.33 4.04
N LEU A 391 -39.93 -0.87 3.62
CA LEU A 391 -38.78 -1.73 3.39
C LEU A 391 -38.25 -2.25 4.74
N PRO A 392 -38.12 -3.58 4.94
CA PRO A 392 -37.67 -4.16 6.22
C PRO A 392 -36.15 -4.06 6.40
N CYS A 393 -35.52 -3.01 5.88
CA CYS A 393 -34.08 -2.74 5.90
C CYS A 393 -33.82 -1.27 6.21
N SER A 394 -32.71 -0.99 6.91
CA SER A 394 -32.29 0.37 7.23
C SER A 394 -30.77 0.47 7.28
N VAL A 395 -30.20 1.60 6.85
CA VAL A 395 -28.76 1.83 6.92
C VAL A 395 -28.36 2.23 8.35
N ALA A 396 -27.30 1.63 8.89
CA ALA A 396 -26.78 1.94 10.21
C ALA A 396 -25.98 3.25 10.18
N VAL A 397 -26.63 4.38 10.47
CA VAL A 397 -26.02 5.73 10.46
C VAL A 397 -25.37 6.14 11.79
N ALA A 398 -25.64 5.39 12.85
CA ALA A 398 -25.08 5.61 14.19
C ALA A 398 -24.56 4.31 14.79
N ALA A 399 -23.59 4.43 15.70
CA ALA A 399 -23.09 3.28 16.45
C ALA A 399 -24.24 2.58 17.18
N THR A 400 -24.52 1.33 16.83
CA THR A 400 -25.70 0.60 17.30
C THR A 400 -25.31 -0.62 18.11
N ARG A 401 -25.79 -0.71 19.36
CA ARG A 401 -25.57 -1.89 20.19
C ARG A 401 -26.37 -3.07 19.65
N LEU A 402 -25.71 -4.21 19.46
CA LEU A 402 -26.33 -5.40 18.92
C LEU A 402 -26.91 -6.28 20.04
N SER A 403 -28.21 -6.56 19.94
CA SER A 403 -28.94 -7.49 20.80
C SER A 403 -29.65 -8.55 19.95
N GLY A 404 -29.50 -9.83 20.31
CA GLY A 404 -30.08 -10.95 19.57
C GLY A 404 -30.97 -11.83 20.44
N ASN A 405 -31.84 -12.62 19.81
CA ASN A 405 -32.63 -13.65 20.46
C ASN A 405 -31.68 -14.79 20.92
N GLY A 406 -31.55 -15.04 22.22
CA GLY A 406 -30.76 -16.19 22.72
C GLY A 406 -29.23 -16.03 22.66
N GLU A 407 -28.72 -14.80 22.88
CA GLU A 407 -27.29 -14.43 23.01
C GLU A 407 -26.43 -14.45 21.74
N THR A 408 -26.72 -15.33 20.77
CA THR A 408 -25.97 -15.44 19.50
C THR A 408 -26.39 -14.33 18.53
N LEU A 409 -25.41 -13.58 18.01
CA LEU A 409 -25.62 -12.58 16.97
C LEU A 409 -25.20 -13.16 15.62
N VAL A 410 -25.91 -12.81 14.55
CA VAL A 410 -25.60 -13.26 13.19
C VAL A 410 -25.42 -12.06 12.26
N ALA A 411 -24.44 -12.11 11.38
CA ALA A 411 -24.19 -11.12 10.34
C ALA A 411 -24.02 -11.77 8.98
N GLY A 412 -24.36 -11.04 7.92
CA GLY A 412 -24.00 -11.38 6.54
C GLY A 412 -22.89 -10.48 6.00
N VAL A 413 -22.09 -10.99 5.06
CA VAL A 413 -21.09 -10.20 4.33
C VAL A 413 -21.22 -10.48 2.84
N ASN A 414 -21.45 -9.43 2.06
CA ASN A 414 -21.52 -9.47 0.60
C ASN A 414 -20.19 -9.01 -0.02
N SER A 415 -19.78 -9.66 -1.11
CA SER A 415 -18.79 -9.10 -2.03
C SER A 415 -19.11 -9.51 -3.45
N PHE A 416 -19.40 -8.53 -4.31
CA PHE A 416 -19.83 -8.74 -5.69
C PHE A 416 -18.78 -8.17 -6.65
N SER A 417 -18.59 -8.82 -7.77
CA SER A 417 -17.62 -8.41 -8.77
C SER A 417 -18.30 -7.83 -9.99
N VAL A 418 -17.65 -6.86 -10.61
CA VAL A 418 -18.03 -6.33 -11.92
C VAL A 418 -17.97 -7.39 -13.04
N THR A 419 -17.41 -8.59 -12.77
CA THR A 419 -17.46 -9.74 -13.69
C THR A 419 -18.64 -10.67 -13.39
N GLY A 420 -19.57 -10.26 -12.52
CA GLY A 420 -20.76 -11.00 -12.12
C GLY A 420 -20.55 -12.04 -11.03
N THR A 421 -19.34 -12.27 -10.54
CA THR A 421 -19.12 -13.24 -9.45
C THR A 421 -19.62 -12.67 -8.14
N ASN A 422 -20.56 -13.37 -7.49
CA ASN A 422 -21.10 -12.97 -6.20
C ASN A 422 -20.65 -13.94 -5.12
N ALA A 423 -20.24 -13.41 -3.97
CA ALA A 423 -19.94 -14.18 -2.77
C ALA A 423 -20.73 -13.66 -1.57
N HIS A 424 -21.25 -14.59 -0.75
CA HIS A 424 -21.87 -14.28 0.55
C HIS A 424 -21.34 -15.18 1.65
N ALA A 425 -21.10 -14.60 2.82
CA ALA A 425 -20.74 -15.34 4.04
C ALA A 425 -21.70 -15.03 5.19
N VAL A 426 -22.12 -16.07 5.91
CA VAL A 426 -22.94 -15.99 7.12
C VAL A 426 -22.07 -16.24 8.34
N ILE A 427 -22.00 -15.25 9.23
CA ILE A 427 -21.10 -15.21 10.38
C ILE A 427 -21.93 -15.15 11.66
N ALA A 428 -21.54 -15.88 12.69
CA ALA A 428 -22.15 -15.83 14.01
C ALA A 428 -21.13 -15.45 15.08
N SER A 429 -21.58 -14.75 16.14
CA SER A 429 -20.75 -14.43 17.30
C SER A 429 -20.15 -15.69 17.91
N ALA A 430 -18.92 -15.58 18.42
CA ALA A 430 -18.24 -16.70 19.07
C ALA A 430 -19.05 -17.26 20.27
N PRO A 431 -18.94 -18.56 20.58
CA PRO A 431 -19.52 -19.12 21.80
C PRO A 431 -19.01 -18.38 23.03
N ARG A 432 -19.89 -17.98 23.95
CA ARG A 432 -19.48 -17.34 25.20
C ARG A 432 -18.62 -18.29 26.01
N ARG A 433 -17.38 -17.88 26.32
CA ARG A 433 -16.56 -18.51 27.36
C ARG A 433 -16.91 -17.85 28.70
N ALA A 434 -16.98 -18.66 29.76
CA ALA A 434 -17.09 -18.13 31.11
C ALA A 434 -15.79 -17.40 31.45
N HIS A 435 -15.87 -16.08 31.63
CA HIS A 435 -14.74 -15.26 32.07
C HIS A 435 -14.21 -15.85 33.38
N ARG A 436 -12.96 -16.29 33.39
CA ARG A 436 -12.34 -16.72 34.64
C ARG A 436 -11.76 -15.50 35.33
N ASP A 437 -12.30 -15.12 36.48
CA ASP A 437 -11.64 -14.15 37.37
C ASP A 437 -10.32 -14.74 37.89
N GLN A 438 -9.24 -14.55 37.13
CA GLN A 438 -7.90 -15.01 37.48
C GLN A 438 -7.02 -13.84 37.94
N ARG A 439 -7.52 -13.03 38.89
CA ARG A 439 -6.65 -12.09 39.61
C ARG A 439 -5.61 -12.89 40.38
N ARG A 440 -4.39 -12.96 39.85
CA ARG A 440 -3.26 -13.60 40.52
C ARG A 440 -2.50 -12.56 41.32
N PRO A 441 -2.46 -12.66 42.66
CA PRO A 441 -1.64 -11.77 43.46
C PRO A 441 -0.14 -12.04 43.18
N GLY A 442 0.64 -10.97 43.05
CA GLY A 442 2.10 -11.05 42.85
C GLY A 442 2.58 -10.24 41.63
N PRO A 443 3.90 -10.20 41.39
CA PRO A 443 4.46 -9.54 40.22
C PRO A 443 4.19 -10.34 38.95
N HIS A 444 3.89 -9.65 37.86
CA HIS A 444 3.70 -10.22 36.52
C HIS A 444 4.93 -9.97 35.65
N LEU A 445 5.50 -11.02 35.07
CA LEU A 445 6.66 -10.95 34.18
C LEU A 445 6.20 -10.88 32.72
N LEU A 446 6.63 -9.84 32.01
CA LEU A 446 6.34 -9.60 30.60
C LEU A 446 7.61 -9.81 29.77
N PRO A 447 7.74 -10.94 29.06
CA PRO A 447 8.83 -11.14 28.10
C PRO A 447 8.47 -10.52 26.74
N LEU A 448 9.40 -9.75 26.18
CA LEU A 448 9.31 -9.20 24.83
C LEU A 448 10.59 -9.52 24.06
N SER A 449 10.45 -9.69 22.75
CA SER A 449 11.61 -9.93 21.90
C SER A 449 11.42 -9.43 20.48
N ALA A 450 12.54 -9.15 19.82
CA ALA A 450 12.56 -8.81 18.40
C ALA A 450 13.81 -9.35 17.68
N ARG A 451 13.77 -9.39 16.35
CA ARG A 451 14.96 -9.74 15.55
C ARG A 451 15.98 -8.62 15.51
N HIS A 452 15.59 -7.39 15.86
CA HIS A 452 16.48 -6.23 15.82
C HIS A 452 16.36 -5.41 17.10
N ARG A 453 17.46 -4.77 17.50
CA ARG A 453 17.51 -3.92 18.70
C ARG A 453 16.49 -2.77 18.61
N ASP A 454 16.43 -2.07 17.48
CA ASP A 454 15.53 -0.93 17.31
C ASP A 454 14.05 -1.36 17.33
N SER A 455 13.74 -2.52 16.73
CA SER A 455 12.41 -3.12 16.81
C SER A 455 12.05 -3.50 18.26
N LEU A 456 13.00 -4.00 19.06
CA LEU A 456 12.74 -4.26 20.49
C LEU A 456 12.44 -2.97 21.25
N THR A 457 13.18 -1.88 21.00
CA THR A 457 12.88 -0.56 21.59
C THR A 457 11.47 -0.10 21.24
N GLN A 458 11.09 -0.17 19.96
CA GLN A 458 9.74 0.22 19.51
C GLN A 458 8.66 -0.66 20.13
N LEU A 459 8.92 -1.97 20.27
CA LEU A 459 7.98 -2.92 20.87
C LEU A 459 7.77 -2.61 22.36
N LEU A 460 8.84 -2.33 23.09
CA LEU A 460 8.77 -1.93 24.50
C LEU A 460 7.92 -0.66 24.69
N LEU A 461 8.11 0.35 23.84
CA LEU A 461 7.32 1.58 23.88
C LEU A 461 5.85 1.33 23.51
N ALA A 462 5.59 0.54 22.47
CA ALA A 462 4.22 0.19 22.07
C ALA A 462 3.46 -0.58 23.17
N TYR A 463 4.14 -1.49 23.88
CA TYR A 463 3.57 -2.16 25.06
C TYR A 463 3.39 -1.20 26.24
N ALA A 464 4.29 -0.23 26.44
CA ALA A 464 4.14 0.76 27.50
C ALA A 464 2.89 1.62 27.29
N ASP A 465 2.68 2.11 26.06
CA ASP A 465 1.50 2.89 25.69
C ASP A 465 0.23 2.03 25.80
N PHE A 466 0.28 0.79 25.32
CA PHE A 466 -0.85 -0.14 25.40
C PHE A 466 -1.28 -0.44 26.84
N VAL A 467 -0.34 -0.79 27.71
CA VAL A 467 -0.65 -1.15 29.10
C VAL A 467 -1.20 0.06 29.87
N ASP A 468 -0.81 1.28 29.52
CA ASP A 468 -1.36 2.49 30.12
C ASP A 468 -2.81 2.78 29.70
N GLU A 469 -3.14 2.48 28.43
CA GLU A 469 -4.48 2.63 27.85
C GLU A 469 -5.46 1.51 28.27
N ALA A 470 -5.03 0.24 28.23
CA ALA A 470 -5.89 -0.94 28.33
C ALA A 470 -6.03 -1.45 29.77
N ARG A 471 -6.46 -0.56 30.68
CA ARG A 471 -6.58 -0.85 32.12
C ARG A 471 -7.72 -1.82 32.48
N ASP A 472 -8.64 -2.03 31.54
CA ASP A 472 -9.74 -2.99 31.61
C ASP A 472 -9.30 -4.42 31.27
N VAL A 473 -8.16 -4.59 30.59
CA VAL A 473 -7.58 -5.90 30.29
C VAL A 473 -6.69 -6.36 31.45
N PRO A 474 -6.86 -7.58 32.00
CA PRO A 474 -6.01 -8.07 33.08
C PRO A 474 -4.53 -8.12 32.67
N LEU A 475 -3.63 -7.54 33.47
CA LEU A 475 -2.19 -7.53 33.19
C LEU A 475 -1.61 -8.96 33.05
N ALA A 476 -2.15 -9.91 33.82
CA ALA A 476 -1.77 -11.31 33.74
C ALA A 476 -1.99 -11.90 32.34
N ASP A 477 -3.08 -11.53 31.66
CA ASP A 477 -3.44 -12.03 30.33
C ASP A 477 -2.56 -11.39 29.24
N ILE A 478 -2.17 -10.12 29.42
CA ILE A 478 -1.18 -9.45 28.55
C ILE A 478 0.16 -10.17 28.64
N CYS A 479 0.66 -10.42 29.86
CA CYS A 479 1.90 -11.15 30.10
C CYS A 479 1.83 -12.58 29.57
N HIS A 480 0.72 -13.28 29.82
CA HIS A 480 0.51 -14.63 29.33
C HIS A 480 0.54 -14.68 27.80
N THR A 481 -0.21 -13.81 27.12
CA THR A 481 -0.27 -13.77 25.65
C THR A 481 1.12 -13.52 25.04
N ALA A 482 1.87 -12.55 25.58
CA ALA A 482 3.23 -12.26 25.12
C ALA A 482 4.22 -13.41 25.40
N ALA A 483 4.02 -14.16 26.48
CA ALA A 483 4.91 -15.24 26.89
C ALA A 483 4.65 -16.56 26.16
N VAL A 484 3.40 -16.94 25.90
CA VAL A 484 3.08 -18.28 25.38
C VAL A 484 2.64 -18.29 23.91
N ARG A 485 2.21 -17.14 23.38
CA ARG A 485 1.60 -17.03 22.04
C ARG A 485 2.33 -16.05 21.11
N ARG A 486 3.59 -15.72 21.41
CA ARG A 486 4.46 -14.93 20.54
C ARG A 486 5.76 -15.67 20.26
N ALA A 487 6.37 -15.37 19.12
CA ALA A 487 7.69 -15.89 18.81
C ALA A 487 8.75 -15.21 19.70
N HIS A 488 9.70 -16.00 20.21
CA HIS A 488 10.84 -15.46 20.98
C HIS A 488 12.09 -15.34 20.10
N HIS A 489 12.50 -14.10 19.84
CA HIS A 489 13.63 -13.76 18.97
C HIS A 489 14.93 -13.52 19.77
N LYS A 490 16.01 -13.17 19.06
CA LYS A 490 17.36 -13.03 19.63
C LYS A 490 17.55 -11.83 20.56
N HIS A 491 16.91 -10.69 20.29
CA HIS A 491 16.94 -9.54 21.21
C HIS A 491 15.79 -9.70 22.17
N ARG A 492 16.09 -9.88 23.46
CA ARG A 492 15.12 -10.21 24.50
C ARG A 492 15.18 -9.16 25.60
N ARG A 493 14.02 -8.81 26.14
CA ARG A 493 13.87 -7.99 27.35
C ARG A 493 12.72 -8.54 28.16
N ALA A 494 12.90 -8.63 29.46
CA ALA A 494 11.82 -8.97 30.38
C ALA A 494 11.70 -7.90 31.46
N VAL A 495 10.47 -7.50 31.74
CA VAL A 495 10.17 -6.54 32.81
C VAL A 495 9.06 -7.10 33.67
N TRP A 496 9.02 -6.72 34.94
CA TRP A 496 7.97 -7.15 35.84
C TRP A 496 7.40 -5.97 36.64
N ALA A 497 6.12 -6.09 36.99
CA ALA A 497 5.43 -5.14 37.85
C ALA A 497 4.18 -5.77 38.48
N TYR A 498 3.62 -5.11 39.49
CA TYR A 498 2.39 -5.54 40.16
C TYR A 498 1.11 -5.03 39.48
N ASP A 499 1.20 -3.95 38.72
CA ASP A 499 0.07 -3.28 38.08
C ASP A 499 0.47 -2.63 36.75
N HIS A 500 -0.54 -2.16 36.01
CA HIS A 500 -0.36 -1.53 34.71
C HIS A 500 0.55 -0.29 34.77
N ALA A 501 0.43 0.55 35.80
CA ALA A 501 1.20 1.79 35.90
C ALA A 501 2.69 1.50 36.12
N GLY A 502 3.01 0.58 37.03
CA GLY A 502 4.37 0.11 37.26
C GLY A 502 4.95 -0.57 36.02
N MET A 503 4.15 -1.37 35.31
CA MET A 503 4.57 -2.03 34.07
C MET A 503 4.92 -1.01 32.98
N ALA A 504 4.08 0.00 32.75
CA ALA A 504 4.34 1.03 31.76
C ALA A 504 5.64 1.80 32.05
N VAL A 505 5.90 2.17 33.32
CA VAL A 505 7.16 2.82 33.72
C VAL A 505 8.36 1.89 33.51
N ALA A 506 8.25 0.62 33.89
CA ALA A 506 9.31 -0.36 33.72
C ALA A 506 9.66 -0.57 32.24
N LEU A 507 8.66 -0.66 31.36
CA LEU A 507 8.84 -0.78 29.91
C LEU A 507 9.55 0.44 29.30
N ARG A 508 9.14 1.67 29.67
CA ARG A 508 9.80 2.89 29.17
C ARG A 508 11.26 2.95 29.61
N ARG A 509 11.56 2.67 30.88
CA ARG A 509 12.96 2.59 31.37
C ARG A 509 13.76 1.50 30.65
N ALA A 510 13.15 0.33 30.45
CA ALA A 510 13.79 -0.78 29.74
C ALA A 510 14.10 -0.46 28.27
N SER A 511 13.38 0.46 27.64
CA SER A 511 13.62 0.89 26.26
C SER A 511 14.91 1.71 26.10
N GLU A 512 15.37 2.36 27.18
CA GLU A 512 16.58 3.21 27.19
C GLU A 512 17.86 2.40 27.39
N ASP A 513 17.79 1.27 28.11
CA ASP A 513 18.94 0.40 28.45
C ASP A 513 18.80 -1.01 27.84
N LEU A 514 18.96 -1.10 26.52
CA LEU A 514 19.02 -2.38 25.82
C LEU A 514 20.46 -2.92 25.73
N ARG A 515 20.68 -4.06 26.36
CA ARG A 515 21.95 -4.82 26.29
C ARG A 515 22.08 -5.55 24.95
N ALA A 516 23.33 -5.84 24.56
CA ALA A 516 23.60 -6.66 23.39
C ALA A 516 23.15 -8.12 23.64
N PRO A 517 22.70 -8.85 22.61
CA PRO A 517 22.39 -10.27 22.74
C PRO A 517 23.61 -11.02 23.27
N THR A 518 23.39 -11.83 24.30
CA THR A 518 24.43 -12.74 24.81
C THR A 518 24.17 -14.12 24.21
N PRO A 519 25.19 -14.83 23.69
CA PRO A 519 25.01 -16.20 23.22
C PRO A 519 24.49 -17.09 24.36
N PRO A 520 23.72 -18.15 24.05
CA PRO A 520 23.20 -19.06 25.07
C PRO A 520 24.37 -19.64 25.87
N ARG A 521 24.26 -19.54 27.19
CA ARG A 521 25.25 -20.00 28.15
C ARG A 521 24.74 -21.23 28.87
N ASP A 522 25.64 -22.16 29.17
CA ASP A 522 25.32 -23.26 30.09
C ASP A 522 24.97 -22.68 31.46
N VAL A 523 23.84 -23.12 32.02
CA VAL A 523 23.37 -22.67 33.34
C VAL A 523 23.97 -23.58 34.41
N VAL A 524 24.60 -23.00 35.42
CA VAL A 524 25.14 -23.72 36.57
C VAL A 524 24.35 -23.34 37.81
N PHE A 525 23.86 -24.33 38.55
CA PHE A 525 23.21 -24.08 39.84
C PHE A 525 24.24 -24.16 40.95
N VAL A 526 24.39 -23.08 41.72
CA VAL A 526 25.27 -23.05 42.90
C VAL A 526 24.41 -23.01 44.16
N LEU A 527 24.49 -24.02 44.99
CA LEU A 527 23.68 -24.19 46.18
C LEU A 527 24.36 -23.53 47.39
N HIS A 528 23.65 -22.60 48.02
CA HIS A 528 24.06 -21.88 49.22
C HIS A 528 23.31 -22.43 50.42
N HIS A 529 24.03 -22.83 51.46
CA HIS A 529 23.45 -23.40 52.67
C HIS A 529 23.22 -22.32 53.74
N GLY A 530 22.08 -22.40 54.43
CA GLY A 530 21.70 -21.46 55.50
C GLY A 530 20.31 -21.75 56.07
N GLN A 531 19.90 -20.99 57.08
CA GLN A 531 18.54 -21.08 57.65
C GLN A 531 17.51 -20.58 56.63
N SER A 532 16.56 -21.44 56.24
CA SER A 532 15.54 -21.08 55.24
C SER A 532 14.50 -20.13 55.79
N ASP A 533 14.08 -19.13 55.00
CA ASP A 533 12.93 -18.29 55.31
C ASP A 533 11.61 -19.10 55.24
N PRO A 534 10.88 -19.28 56.37
CA PRO A 534 9.62 -20.03 56.38
C PRO A 534 8.53 -19.40 55.49
N HIS A 535 8.54 -18.08 55.30
CA HIS A 535 7.57 -17.39 54.45
C HIS A 535 7.79 -17.72 52.97
N LEU A 536 9.04 -17.74 52.53
CA LEU A 536 9.43 -18.16 51.19
C LEU A 536 9.00 -19.61 50.91
N VAL A 537 9.31 -20.53 51.82
CA VAL A 537 8.95 -21.95 51.67
C VAL A 537 7.44 -22.12 51.56
N ALA A 538 6.66 -21.45 52.42
CA ALA A 538 5.21 -21.50 52.38
C ALA A 538 4.63 -20.93 51.07
N GLU A 539 5.16 -19.83 50.57
CA GLU A 539 4.71 -19.19 49.33
C GLU A 539 5.02 -20.05 48.10
N LEU A 540 6.25 -20.55 47.96
CA LEU A 540 6.62 -21.43 46.85
C LEU A 540 5.86 -22.76 46.88
N SER A 541 5.64 -23.33 48.07
CA SER A 541 4.88 -24.57 48.21
C SER A 541 3.40 -24.42 47.82
N ARG A 542 2.82 -23.22 47.98
CA ARG A 542 1.47 -22.90 47.48
C ARG A 542 1.44 -22.79 45.96
N ARG A 543 2.44 -22.15 45.35
CA ARG A 543 2.45 -21.80 43.92
C ARG A 543 3.01 -22.90 43.02
N SER A 544 3.94 -23.71 43.52
CA SER A 544 4.67 -24.71 42.73
C SER A 544 4.54 -26.08 43.37
N ARG A 545 3.80 -26.96 42.69
CA ARG A 545 3.72 -28.37 43.04
C ARG A 545 5.10 -29.06 42.97
N PRO A 546 5.93 -28.86 41.93
CA PRO A 546 7.28 -29.46 41.88
C PRO A 546 8.16 -29.03 43.06
N PHE A 547 8.09 -27.75 43.45
CA PHE A 547 8.83 -27.25 44.62
C PHE A 547 8.37 -27.98 45.89
N ARG A 548 7.04 -28.01 46.13
CA ARG A 548 6.45 -28.61 47.33
C ARG A 548 6.83 -30.07 47.48
N GLU A 549 6.68 -30.87 46.43
CA GLU A 549 6.97 -32.31 46.45
C GLU A 549 8.47 -32.58 46.72
N ALA A 550 9.36 -31.81 46.09
CA ALA A 550 10.80 -31.95 46.31
C ALA A 550 11.23 -31.49 47.70
N TYR A 551 10.68 -30.37 48.20
CA TYR A 551 10.93 -29.86 49.54
C TYR A 551 10.48 -30.86 50.62
N GLU A 552 9.25 -31.38 50.53
CA GLU A 552 8.71 -32.38 51.47
C GLU A 552 9.53 -33.68 51.45
N THR A 553 9.95 -34.13 50.26
CA THR A 553 10.81 -35.32 50.12
C THR A 553 12.19 -35.10 50.76
N GLY A 554 12.80 -33.93 50.54
CA GLY A 554 14.08 -33.57 51.18
C GLY A 554 13.96 -33.46 52.70
N ALA A 555 12.88 -32.86 53.20
CA ALA A 555 12.61 -32.71 54.63
C ALA A 555 12.45 -34.08 55.32
N ALA A 556 11.80 -35.05 54.66
CA ALA A 556 11.69 -36.42 55.15
C ALA A 556 13.04 -37.16 55.20
N ARG A 557 13.99 -36.85 54.32
CA ARG A 557 15.36 -37.41 54.33
C ARG A 557 16.24 -36.81 55.43
N GLY A 558 16.08 -35.52 55.71
CA GLY A 558 16.90 -34.75 56.67
C GLY A 558 16.71 -35.11 58.15
N ALA A 559 15.71 -35.94 58.50
CA ALA A 559 15.46 -36.36 59.88
C ALA A 559 16.46 -37.40 60.43
N GLY A 560 17.46 -37.87 59.64
CA GLY A 560 18.33 -38.98 60.04
C GLY A 560 19.83 -38.93 59.68
N SER A 561 20.32 -38.05 58.80
CA SER A 561 21.75 -38.06 58.42
C SER A 561 22.19 -36.69 57.89
N GLY A 562 23.10 -36.01 58.60
CA GLY A 562 23.61 -34.67 58.26
C GLY A 562 24.54 -34.61 57.03
N VAL A 563 24.28 -35.41 56.00
CA VAL A 563 25.05 -35.44 54.73
C VAL A 563 24.04 -35.49 53.58
N GLY A 564 23.80 -34.35 52.92
CA GLY A 564 22.89 -34.23 51.77
C GLY A 564 22.45 -32.78 51.50
N ARG A 565 21.93 -32.52 50.28
CA ARG A 565 21.37 -31.21 49.89
C ARG A 565 20.22 -30.80 50.81
N SER A 566 20.10 -29.51 51.10
CA SER A 566 19.01 -29.00 51.95
C SER A 566 17.64 -29.19 51.27
N PRO A 567 16.54 -29.41 52.03
CA PRO A 567 15.19 -29.51 51.46
C PRO A 567 14.81 -28.31 50.58
N LEU A 568 15.25 -27.10 50.98
CA LEU A 568 15.06 -25.89 50.21
C LEU A 568 15.80 -25.93 48.86
N SER A 569 17.04 -26.40 48.85
CA SER A 569 17.84 -26.56 47.63
C SER A 569 17.16 -27.54 46.67
N ASP A 570 16.68 -28.69 47.16
CA ASP A 570 15.94 -29.66 46.35
C ASP A 570 14.66 -29.05 45.77
N GLY A 571 13.91 -28.29 46.60
CA GLY A 571 12.73 -27.53 46.16
C GLY A 571 13.03 -26.52 45.05
N LEU A 572 14.05 -25.67 45.24
CA LEU A 572 14.44 -24.64 44.28
C LEU A 572 14.95 -25.25 42.96
N VAL A 573 15.74 -26.33 43.02
CA VAL A 573 16.18 -27.06 41.82
C VAL A 573 14.97 -27.61 41.05
N ALA A 574 14.01 -28.22 41.76
CA ALA A 574 12.79 -28.74 41.12
C ALA A 574 11.93 -27.63 40.52
N LEU A 575 11.86 -26.45 41.17
CA LEU A 575 11.16 -25.28 40.65
C LEU A 575 11.77 -24.80 39.32
N TRP A 576 13.07 -24.55 39.28
CA TRP A 576 13.73 -24.05 38.07
C TRP A 576 13.70 -25.05 36.92
N ARG A 577 13.85 -26.35 37.21
CA ARG A 577 13.64 -27.42 36.22
C ARG A 577 12.22 -27.44 35.68
N SER A 578 11.21 -27.22 36.53
CA SER A 578 9.81 -27.13 36.08
C SER A 578 9.56 -25.94 35.14
N TRP A 579 10.44 -24.94 35.15
CA TRP A 579 10.42 -23.81 34.24
C TRP A 579 11.26 -24.06 32.97
N GLY A 580 11.75 -25.28 32.77
CA GLY A 580 12.57 -25.66 31.62
C GLY A 580 14.05 -25.31 31.75
N VAL A 581 14.49 -24.79 32.90
CA VAL A 581 15.91 -24.46 33.14
C VAL A 581 16.64 -25.71 33.61
N GLU A 582 17.29 -26.40 32.67
CA GLU A 582 18.15 -27.54 32.98
C GLU A 582 19.60 -27.08 33.20
N PRO A 583 20.16 -27.31 34.40
CA PRO A 583 21.54 -26.93 34.68
C PRO A 583 22.52 -27.93 34.05
N ALA A 584 23.61 -27.44 33.47
CA ALA A 584 24.74 -28.27 33.04
C ALA A 584 25.42 -28.95 34.24
N SER A 585 25.44 -28.28 35.39
CA SER A 585 25.89 -28.86 36.65
C SER A 585 25.24 -28.19 37.87
N VAL A 586 25.21 -28.92 38.99
CA VAL A 586 24.72 -28.41 40.29
C VAL A 586 25.82 -28.61 41.32
N VAL A 587 26.32 -27.52 41.89
CA VAL A 587 27.51 -27.45 42.74
C VAL A 587 27.15 -26.86 44.10
N ASP A 588 27.71 -27.39 45.19
CA ASP A 588 27.55 -26.80 46.54
C ASP A 588 28.65 -25.76 46.79
N ASP A 589 28.32 -24.60 47.37
CA ASP A 589 29.24 -23.46 47.55
C ASP A 589 30.45 -23.78 48.46
N ASP A 590 30.36 -24.83 49.29
CA ASP A 590 31.43 -25.33 50.17
C ASP A 590 32.58 -26.04 49.42
N SER A 591 32.51 -26.19 48.09
CA SER A 591 33.43 -27.02 47.29
C SER A 591 34.66 -26.31 46.70
N GLY A 592 34.92 -25.05 47.06
CA GLY A 592 36.08 -24.27 46.58
C GLY A 592 35.75 -23.33 45.42
N PRO A 593 36.74 -22.76 44.70
CA PRO A 593 36.48 -21.75 43.68
C PRO A 593 35.60 -22.35 42.56
N VAL A 594 34.41 -21.76 42.39
CA VAL A 594 33.50 -22.02 41.28
C VAL A 594 34.31 -21.99 39.97
N PRO A 595 34.14 -22.96 39.05
CA PRO A 595 34.68 -22.82 37.70
C PRO A 595 34.14 -21.54 37.07
N GLY A 596 34.96 -20.50 37.08
CA GLY A 596 34.70 -19.19 36.49
C GLY A 596 35.43 -19.01 35.16
N THR A 597 35.70 -20.10 34.43
CA THR A 597 36.47 -20.03 33.18
C THR A 597 35.53 -19.90 31.99
N THR A 598 35.21 -18.64 31.69
CA THR A 598 34.78 -18.12 30.37
C THR A 598 33.52 -18.77 29.77
N GLY A 599 32.33 -18.33 30.20
CA GLY A 599 31.12 -18.42 29.37
C GLY A 599 29.83 -18.91 30.02
N GLU A 600 29.84 -19.39 31.27
CA GLU A 600 28.65 -19.96 31.93
C GLU A 600 27.76 -18.91 32.63
N LEU A 601 26.49 -19.24 32.88
CA LEU A 601 25.52 -18.43 33.61
C LEU A 601 25.24 -19.06 34.98
N VAL A 602 25.64 -18.39 36.05
CA VAL A 602 25.54 -18.93 37.41
C VAL A 602 24.23 -18.48 38.07
N LEU A 603 23.36 -19.44 38.38
CA LEU A 603 22.16 -19.25 39.18
C LEU A 603 22.44 -19.75 40.61
N ARG A 604 22.60 -18.84 41.55
CA ARG A 604 22.82 -19.17 42.96
C ARG A 604 21.47 -19.43 43.63
N LEU A 605 21.32 -20.56 44.33
CA LEU A 605 20.11 -20.99 45.02
C LEU A 605 20.39 -21.06 46.51
N GLY A 606 19.73 -20.24 47.33
CA GLY A 606 20.07 -20.07 48.73
C GLY A 606 18.88 -19.85 49.67
N PRO A 607 19.14 -19.55 50.95
CA PRO A 607 18.12 -19.45 52.01
C PRO A 607 17.05 -18.37 51.78
N PHE A 608 17.35 -17.38 50.93
CA PHE A 608 16.48 -16.24 50.62
C PHE A 608 15.94 -16.25 49.18
N GLY A 609 16.18 -17.32 48.40
CA GLY A 609 15.68 -17.46 47.03
C GLY A 609 16.77 -17.81 46.03
N ALA A 610 16.60 -17.36 44.79
CA ALA A 610 17.58 -17.53 43.72
C ALA A 610 18.19 -16.17 43.32
N SER A 611 19.36 -16.16 42.70
CA SER A 611 19.92 -14.99 42.02
C SER A 611 20.86 -15.34 40.88
N VAL A 612 20.82 -14.55 39.81
CA VAL A 612 21.89 -14.50 38.80
C VAL A 612 22.95 -13.53 39.29
N GLY A 613 24.05 -14.02 39.87
CA GLY A 613 25.12 -13.17 40.43
C GLY A 613 25.34 -13.35 41.94
N GLU A 614 25.14 -12.30 42.74
CA GLU A 614 25.29 -12.33 44.22
C GLU A 614 24.02 -12.84 44.90
N VAL A 615 24.17 -13.60 46.00
CA VAL A 615 23.03 -14.17 46.76
C VAL A 615 22.13 -13.06 47.31
N PRO A 616 20.79 -13.18 47.25
CA PRO A 616 19.90 -12.16 47.78
C PRO A 616 20.13 -11.97 49.29
N GLY A 617 20.23 -10.70 49.72
CA GLY A 617 20.33 -10.35 51.14
C GLY A 617 18.99 -10.47 51.89
N PRO A 618 19.03 -10.52 53.24
CA PRO A 618 17.82 -10.56 54.06
C PRO A 618 16.98 -9.28 53.85
N GLY A 619 15.72 -9.45 53.42
CA GLY A 619 14.75 -8.36 53.17
C GLY A 619 14.29 -8.20 51.71
N SER A 620 14.85 -8.95 50.76
CA SER A 620 14.35 -9.01 49.38
C SER A 620 13.03 -9.79 49.29
N SER A 621 12.07 -9.28 48.50
CA SER A 621 10.81 -10.01 48.25
C SER A 621 11.13 -11.27 47.44
N PRO A 622 10.90 -12.48 47.98
CA PRO A 622 11.37 -13.69 47.31
C PRO A 622 10.67 -13.96 45.97
N LEU A 623 9.45 -13.46 45.79
CA LEU A 623 8.73 -13.51 44.52
C LEU A 623 9.32 -12.56 43.49
N GLU A 624 9.68 -11.33 43.88
CA GLU A 624 10.33 -10.36 42.99
C GLU A 624 11.66 -10.91 42.50
N SER A 625 12.49 -11.45 43.40
CA SER A 625 13.75 -12.10 43.01
C SER A 625 13.50 -13.27 42.05
N LEU A 626 12.45 -14.06 42.24
CA LEU A 626 12.12 -15.18 41.34
C LEU A 626 11.81 -14.70 39.91
N VAL A 627 10.92 -13.71 39.74
CA VAL A 627 10.59 -13.18 38.40
C VAL A 627 11.74 -12.39 37.79
N ASP A 628 12.52 -11.67 38.59
CA ASP A 628 13.71 -10.94 38.12
C ASP A 628 14.77 -11.89 37.55
N ASN A 629 14.98 -13.03 38.20
CA ASN A 629 15.87 -14.07 37.70
C ASN A 629 15.33 -14.76 36.45
N ALA A 630 14.03 -15.08 36.39
CA ALA A 630 13.45 -15.62 35.16
C ALA A 630 13.63 -14.64 33.99
N GLY A 631 13.41 -13.34 34.23
CA GLY A 631 13.69 -12.30 33.25
C GLY A 631 15.15 -12.28 32.82
N SER A 632 16.08 -12.33 33.77
CA SER A 632 17.53 -12.34 33.49
C SER A 632 18.00 -13.57 32.72
N LEU A 633 17.47 -14.76 33.04
CA LEU A 633 17.74 -16.00 32.30
C LEU A 633 17.21 -15.89 30.86
N TYR A 634 15.99 -15.39 30.68
CA TYR A 634 15.41 -15.17 29.37
C TYR A 634 16.23 -14.19 28.52
N GLU A 635 16.64 -13.06 29.10
CA GLU A 635 17.49 -12.06 28.45
C GLU A 635 18.87 -12.62 28.07
N SER A 636 19.36 -13.61 28.81
CA SER A 636 20.61 -14.33 28.55
C SER A 636 20.48 -15.43 27.48
N GLY A 637 19.28 -15.64 26.92
CA GLY A 637 19.03 -16.61 25.86
C GLY A 637 18.53 -17.97 26.34
N CYS A 638 18.23 -18.15 27.63
CA CYS A 638 17.60 -19.38 28.11
C CYS A 638 16.14 -19.47 27.64
N GLU A 639 15.73 -20.66 27.23
CA GLU A 639 14.32 -20.95 26.95
C GLU A 639 13.60 -21.29 28.25
N LEU A 640 12.44 -20.67 28.47
CA LEU A 640 11.60 -20.92 29.64
C LEU A 640 10.29 -21.57 29.22
N SER A 641 9.78 -22.48 30.05
CA SER A 641 8.44 -23.04 29.92
C SER A 641 7.41 -21.99 30.36
N TRP A 642 7.09 -21.07 29.44
CA TRP A 642 6.27 -19.89 29.71
C TRP A 642 4.85 -20.22 30.15
N ASP A 643 4.31 -21.37 29.77
CA ASP A 643 3.03 -21.90 30.24
C ASP A 643 3.04 -22.15 31.75
N VAL A 644 4.20 -22.54 32.30
CA VAL A 644 4.40 -22.72 33.74
C VAL A 644 4.72 -21.39 34.43
N VAL A 645 5.60 -20.57 33.84
CA VAL A 645 6.06 -19.30 34.44
C VAL A 645 4.93 -18.27 34.51
N SER A 646 4.21 -18.06 33.41
CA SER A 646 3.07 -17.14 33.38
C SER A 646 1.80 -17.76 33.99
N GLY A 647 1.74 -19.10 34.03
CA GLY A 647 0.56 -19.91 34.33
C GLY A 647 -0.57 -19.69 33.31
N ALA A 648 -1.77 -20.22 33.54
CA ALA A 648 -2.90 -20.05 32.62
C ALA A 648 -3.34 -18.58 32.47
N GLY A 649 -3.73 -18.14 31.28
CA GLY A 649 -4.35 -16.84 31.03
C GLY A 649 -5.32 -16.90 29.86
N GLU A 650 -6.09 -15.84 29.65
CA GLU A 650 -6.86 -15.66 28.42
C GLU A 650 -6.04 -14.91 27.38
N LEU A 651 -6.29 -15.20 26.10
CA LEU A 651 -5.60 -14.52 25.00
C LEU A 651 -6.24 -13.16 24.76
N VAL A 652 -5.43 -12.11 24.73
CA VAL A 652 -5.87 -10.73 24.55
C VAL A 652 -5.16 -10.06 23.38
N ASP A 653 -5.75 -9.00 22.84
CA ASP A 653 -5.08 -8.18 21.83
C ASP A 653 -3.87 -7.49 22.45
N VAL A 654 -2.69 -7.74 21.88
CA VAL A 654 -1.43 -7.10 22.27
C VAL A 654 -0.76 -6.47 21.04
N PRO A 655 0.11 -5.46 21.21
CA PRO A 655 0.78 -4.80 20.10
C PRO A 655 1.50 -5.77 19.14
N LEU A 656 1.41 -5.47 17.85
CA LEU A 656 2.04 -6.23 16.76
C LEU A 656 3.54 -5.92 16.62
N TYR A 657 4.30 -6.82 15.98
CA TYR A 657 5.73 -6.65 15.75
C TYR A 657 6.08 -5.34 15.01
N PRO A 658 6.97 -4.46 15.51
CA PRO A 658 7.35 -3.23 14.81
C PRO A 658 8.40 -3.51 13.71
N TRP A 659 7.92 -3.62 12.47
CA TRP A 659 8.74 -3.85 11.28
C TRP A 659 9.78 -2.75 11.06
N ARG A 660 11.01 -3.13 10.70
CA ARG A 660 11.95 -2.18 10.12
C ARG A 660 11.42 -1.69 8.77
N ARG A 661 11.28 -0.38 8.61
CA ARG A 661 10.77 0.25 7.39
C ARG A 661 11.90 0.60 6.41
N THR A 662 12.59 -0.42 5.90
CA THR A 662 13.65 -0.21 4.90
C THR A 662 13.04 -0.12 3.51
N ARG A 663 13.38 0.91 2.75
CA ARG A 663 12.90 1.10 1.38
C ARG A 663 13.46 0.05 0.43
N TYR A 664 12.56 -0.65 -0.28
CA TYR A 664 12.84 -1.55 -1.39
C TYR A 664 12.02 -1.17 -2.61
N TRP A 665 12.72 -0.87 -3.70
CA TRP A 665 12.14 -0.60 -5.01
C TRP A 665 13.19 -0.94 -6.06
N ALA A 666 12.77 -1.44 -7.21
CA ALA A 666 13.68 -1.71 -8.31
C ALA A 666 14.35 -0.39 -8.74
N PRO A 667 15.67 -0.39 -8.97
CA PRO A 667 16.34 0.79 -9.49
C PRO A 667 15.80 1.08 -10.89
N THR A 668 15.27 2.28 -11.10
CA THR A 668 14.90 2.74 -12.43
C THR A 668 16.19 2.87 -13.25
N THR A 669 16.29 2.15 -14.36
CA THR A 669 17.38 2.32 -15.33
C THR A 669 17.07 3.57 -16.17
N GLY A 670 17.20 4.72 -15.52
CA GLY A 670 16.81 6.03 -16.00
C GLY A 670 16.52 6.92 -14.80
N GLY A 671 16.90 8.20 -14.87
CA GLY A 671 16.47 9.19 -13.86
C GLY A 671 14.94 9.23 -13.71
N PRO A 672 14.39 10.04 -12.80
CA PRO A 672 12.94 10.23 -12.69
C PRO A 672 12.40 10.43 -14.10
N ALA A 673 11.55 9.50 -14.55
CA ALA A 673 11.14 9.38 -15.95
C ALA A 673 10.91 10.78 -16.52
N GLU A 674 11.82 11.22 -17.39
CA GLU A 674 11.56 12.34 -18.27
C GLU A 674 10.24 12.00 -18.93
N ARG A 675 9.24 12.87 -18.78
CA ARG A 675 7.94 12.67 -19.41
C ARG A 675 8.22 12.34 -20.89
N PRO A 676 7.76 11.19 -21.43
CA PRO A 676 7.96 10.92 -22.85
C PRO A 676 7.33 12.07 -23.63
N HIS A 677 8.09 12.64 -24.58
CA HIS A 677 7.57 13.70 -25.44
C HIS A 677 6.29 13.14 -26.12
N PRO A 678 5.16 13.85 -26.15
CA PRO A 678 3.85 13.31 -26.55
C PRO A 678 3.82 12.62 -27.93
N LEU A 679 4.80 12.94 -28.77
CA LEU A 679 4.94 12.44 -30.14
C LEU A 679 6.09 11.43 -30.33
N LEU A 680 6.90 11.11 -29.32
CA LEU A 680 8.07 10.23 -29.45
C LEU A 680 7.99 9.01 -28.50
N PRO A 681 7.87 7.77 -29.02
CA PRO A 681 7.78 6.56 -28.20
C PRO A 681 9.13 6.15 -27.59
N ASP A 682 9.11 5.43 -26.48
CA ASP A 682 10.32 4.95 -25.78
C ASP A 682 10.83 3.64 -26.40
N HIS A 683 11.68 3.76 -27.42
CA HIS A 683 12.51 2.66 -27.88
C HIS A 683 13.96 3.14 -28.04
N GLY A 684 14.87 2.50 -27.30
CA GLY A 684 16.29 2.55 -27.54
C GLY A 684 16.71 1.27 -28.27
N THR A 685 17.41 1.41 -29.38
CA THR A 685 18.23 0.34 -29.93
C THR A 685 19.57 0.90 -30.39
N GLU A 686 20.63 0.15 -30.06
CA GLU A 686 22.01 0.41 -30.44
C GLU A 686 22.22 0.28 -31.96
N HIS A 687 23.33 0.88 -32.43
CA HIS A 687 23.88 1.00 -33.79
C HIS A 687 23.68 2.36 -34.45
N ARG A 688 24.56 2.66 -35.42
CA ARG A 688 24.88 3.95 -36.07
C ARG A 688 23.68 4.77 -36.64
N SER A 689 22.47 4.23 -36.54
CA SER A 689 21.21 4.82 -36.97
C SER A 689 20.10 4.46 -35.97
N VAL A 690 19.29 5.45 -35.58
CA VAL A 690 18.10 5.28 -34.72
C VAL A 690 16.87 5.69 -35.52
N GLU A 691 15.82 4.88 -35.51
CA GLU A 691 14.55 5.19 -36.19
C GLU A 691 13.39 5.10 -35.18
N TRP A 692 12.53 6.12 -35.19
CA TRP A 692 11.27 6.17 -34.45
C TRP A 692 10.11 6.25 -35.44
N CYS A 693 9.11 5.41 -35.23
CA CYS A 693 7.84 5.48 -35.93
C CYS A 693 6.70 5.42 -34.90
N ALA A 694 5.77 6.37 -34.97
CA ALA A 694 4.62 6.41 -34.07
C ALA A 694 3.35 6.84 -34.81
N PRO A 695 2.21 6.16 -34.56
CA PRO A 695 0.91 6.70 -34.94
C PRO A 695 0.64 7.95 -34.11
N LEU A 696 0.17 9.02 -34.75
CA LEU A 696 -0.24 10.22 -34.04
C LEU A 696 -1.60 9.97 -33.36
N PRO A 697 -1.81 10.42 -32.11
CA PRO A 697 -3.06 10.17 -31.39
C PRO A 697 -4.24 10.86 -32.12
N ALA A 698 -5.43 10.25 -32.05
CA ALA A 698 -6.59 10.60 -32.90
C ALA A 698 -7.12 12.05 -32.71
N ASP A 699 -6.72 12.71 -31.62
CA ASP A 699 -6.98 14.10 -31.27
C ASP A 699 -5.95 15.09 -31.87
N ALA A 700 -4.74 14.63 -32.20
CA ALA A 700 -3.73 15.40 -32.96
C ALA A 700 -4.20 15.74 -34.39
N GLY A 701 -5.17 14.99 -34.92
CA GLY A 701 -5.73 15.16 -36.26
C GLY A 701 -6.55 16.45 -36.49
N ARG A 702 -6.66 17.34 -35.49
CA ARG A 702 -7.45 18.59 -35.59
C ARG A 702 -6.64 19.89 -35.57
N THR A 703 -5.34 19.84 -35.27
CA THR A 703 -4.47 21.04 -35.27
C THR A 703 -3.27 20.76 -36.17
N PRO A 704 -3.01 21.57 -37.23
CA PRO A 704 -1.80 21.39 -38.05
C PRO A 704 -0.54 21.55 -37.18
N LEU A 705 0.45 20.67 -37.39
CA LEU A 705 1.77 20.80 -36.76
C LEU A 705 2.46 22.03 -37.34
N THR A 706 2.54 23.08 -36.55
CA THR A 706 3.11 24.38 -36.92
C THR A 706 4.64 24.32 -37.06
N PRO A 707 5.27 25.34 -37.68
CA PRO A 707 6.73 25.45 -37.72
C PRO A 707 7.39 25.41 -36.33
N GLY A 708 6.82 26.09 -35.32
CA GLY A 708 7.30 26.02 -33.94
C GLY A 708 7.16 24.62 -33.34
N GLY A 709 6.09 23.91 -33.69
CA GLY A 709 5.90 22.49 -33.40
C GLY A 709 7.04 21.60 -33.90
N LEU A 710 7.46 21.80 -35.14
CA LEU A 710 8.55 21.05 -35.78
C LEU A 710 9.94 21.42 -35.22
N VAL A 711 10.16 22.69 -34.84
CA VAL A 711 11.41 23.12 -34.19
C VAL A 711 11.58 22.45 -32.83
N GLU A 712 10.54 22.42 -32.01
CA GLU A 712 10.59 21.75 -30.71
C GLU A 712 10.77 20.23 -30.85
N LEU A 713 10.02 19.61 -31.76
CA LEU A 713 10.15 18.18 -32.03
C LEU A 713 11.59 17.83 -32.47
N SER A 714 12.22 18.70 -33.25
CA SER A 714 13.63 18.57 -33.65
C SER A 714 14.59 18.62 -32.46
N ILE A 715 14.31 19.48 -31.47
CA ILE A 715 15.09 19.52 -30.22
C ILE A 715 14.84 18.26 -29.38
N ALA A 716 13.61 17.77 -29.29
CA ALA A 716 13.30 16.56 -28.54
C ALA A 716 13.98 15.32 -29.15
N VAL A 717 13.98 15.21 -30.49
CA VAL A 717 14.75 14.18 -31.21
C VAL A 717 16.24 14.33 -30.94
N ALA A 718 16.78 15.55 -31.02
CA ALA A 718 18.19 15.81 -30.75
C ALA A 718 18.59 15.46 -29.30
N GLN A 719 17.75 15.78 -28.30
CA GLN A 719 17.97 15.45 -26.89
C GLN A 719 18.07 13.93 -26.70
N ARG A 720 17.17 13.18 -27.33
CA ARG A 720 17.17 11.72 -27.30
C ARG A 720 18.42 11.13 -27.96
N LEU A 721 18.78 11.61 -29.16
CA LEU A 721 20.02 11.19 -29.84
C LEU A 721 21.27 11.50 -29.00
N CYS A 722 21.23 12.56 -28.20
CA CYS A 722 22.31 13.03 -27.34
C CYS A 722 22.24 12.49 -25.89
N GLY A 723 21.41 11.47 -25.62
CA GLY A 723 21.33 10.82 -24.31
C GLY A 723 20.84 11.72 -23.17
N GLY A 724 19.87 12.60 -23.45
CA GLY A 724 19.26 13.51 -22.46
C GLY A 724 20.03 14.80 -22.18
N SER A 725 21.18 15.02 -22.83
CA SER A 725 21.90 16.31 -22.74
C SER A 725 21.17 17.41 -23.51
N SER A 726 21.27 18.68 -23.09
CA SER A 726 20.76 19.83 -23.86
C SER A 726 21.57 20.03 -25.15
N PRO A 727 21.04 19.70 -26.34
CA PRO A 727 21.80 19.74 -27.58
C PRO A 727 21.76 21.15 -28.17
N GLN A 728 22.76 21.49 -28.98
CA GLN A 728 22.64 22.55 -29.97
C GLN A 728 22.25 21.89 -31.29
N VAL A 729 21.15 22.32 -31.90
CA VAL A 729 20.79 21.92 -33.26
C VAL A 729 21.29 23.00 -34.22
N ARG A 730 21.97 22.60 -35.29
CA ARG A 730 22.49 23.48 -36.35
C ARG A 730 21.87 23.14 -37.69
N ASP A 731 21.81 24.13 -38.57
CA ASP A 731 21.34 24.02 -39.94
C ASP A 731 19.95 23.35 -40.02
N LEU A 732 19.04 23.77 -39.13
CA LEU A 732 17.71 23.19 -39.04
C LEU A 732 16.82 23.76 -40.15
N ARG A 733 16.43 22.90 -41.08
CA ARG A 733 15.48 23.19 -42.15
C ARG A 733 14.13 22.59 -41.80
N VAL A 734 13.11 23.42 -41.63
CA VAL A 734 11.73 23.03 -41.34
C VAL A 734 10.86 23.32 -42.56
N VAL A 735 10.28 22.29 -43.15
CA VAL A 735 9.31 22.40 -44.24
C VAL A 735 7.93 22.09 -43.70
N HIS A 736 7.05 23.09 -43.71
CA HIS A 736 5.70 23.03 -43.18
C HIS A 736 4.68 23.13 -44.32
N ASN A 737 3.70 22.23 -44.33
CA ASN A 737 2.56 22.31 -45.25
C ASN A 737 1.29 22.65 -44.48
N PRO A 738 0.82 23.92 -44.56
CA PRO A 738 -0.35 24.37 -43.82
C PRO A 738 -1.66 23.72 -44.30
N ARG A 739 -1.66 23.05 -45.47
CA ARG A 739 -2.82 22.36 -46.04
C ARG A 739 -2.95 20.91 -45.57
N LEU A 740 -2.02 20.42 -44.75
CA LEU A 740 -2.08 19.07 -44.20
C LEU A 740 -3.12 19.00 -43.07
N VAL A 741 -4.30 18.48 -43.39
CA VAL A 741 -5.39 18.27 -42.42
C VAL A 741 -5.41 16.78 -42.07
N ALA A 742 -5.01 16.42 -40.86
CA ALA A 742 -4.88 15.04 -40.32
C ALA A 742 -3.57 14.29 -40.63
N PRO A 743 -2.46 14.61 -39.94
CA PRO A 743 -1.27 13.77 -39.96
C PRO A 743 -1.55 12.45 -39.23
N THR A 744 -1.08 11.33 -39.79
CA THR A 744 -1.37 9.97 -39.28
C THR A 744 -0.16 9.27 -38.70
N GLU A 745 1.05 9.66 -39.13
CA GLU A 745 2.29 8.97 -38.77
C GLU A 745 3.43 9.97 -38.64
N LEU A 746 4.20 9.84 -37.56
CA LEU A 746 5.48 10.50 -37.39
C LEU A 746 6.61 9.50 -37.62
N ARG A 747 7.60 9.87 -38.44
CA ARG A 747 8.88 9.18 -38.56
C ARG A 747 10.02 10.11 -38.22
N ALA A 748 10.93 9.66 -37.37
CA ALA A 748 12.17 10.37 -37.10
C ALA A 748 13.35 9.40 -37.25
N MET A 749 14.42 9.84 -37.89
CA MET A 749 15.62 9.03 -38.11
C MET A 749 16.85 9.87 -37.74
N GLY A 750 17.77 9.30 -36.97
CA GLY A 750 19.06 9.91 -36.64
C GLY A 750 20.20 9.02 -37.06
N THR A 751 21.28 9.60 -37.58
CA THR A 751 22.54 8.91 -37.94
C THR A 751 23.71 9.67 -37.35
N THR A 752 24.76 8.96 -36.91
CA THR A 752 25.98 9.60 -36.38
C THR A 752 27.15 9.38 -37.32
N ASP A 753 27.86 10.46 -37.64
CA ASP A 753 29.11 10.45 -38.41
C ASP A 753 30.36 10.61 -37.53
N ALA A 754 30.21 11.16 -36.31
CA ALA A 754 31.26 11.34 -35.32
C ALA A 754 30.69 11.40 -33.89
N PRO A 755 31.47 11.06 -32.84
CA PRO A 755 31.02 11.15 -31.45
C PRO A 755 30.50 12.55 -31.10
N GLY A 756 29.28 12.62 -30.54
CA GLY A 756 28.64 13.88 -30.16
C GLY A 756 28.07 14.71 -31.31
N ARG A 757 28.06 14.18 -32.55
CA ARG A 757 27.41 14.77 -33.72
C ARG A 757 26.42 13.78 -34.33
N TRP A 758 25.18 14.24 -34.54
CA TRP A 758 24.10 13.47 -35.14
C TRP A 758 23.43 14.27 -36.24
N ARG A 759 23.18 13.64 -37.40
CA ARG A 759 22.28 14.18 -38.42
C ARG A 759 20.94 13.50 -38.27
N PHE A 760 19.86 14.26 -38.25
CA PHE A 760 18.52 13.71 -38.12
C PHE A 760 17.57 14.26 -39.18
N SER A 761 16.56 13.45 -39.51
CA SER A 761 15.42 13.84 -40.32
C SER A 761 14.14 13.43 -39.62
N ILE A 762 13.10 14.24 -39.82
CA ILE A 762 11.76 14.05 -39.29
C ILE A 762 10.82 14.19 -40.47
N GLY A 763 9.94 13.22 -40.66
CA GLY A 763 8.90 13.21 -41.68
C GLY A 763 7.55 12.97 -41.04
N ILE A 764 6.57 13.80 -41.41
CA ILE A 764 5.18 13.67 -41.01
C ILE A 764 4.38 13.32 -42.24
N ALA A 765 3.73 12.17 -42.21
CA ALA A 765 2.92 11.66 -43.31
C ALA A 765 1.43 11.74 -42.97
N ALA A 766 0.61 11.96 -44.00
CA ALA A 766 -0.83 11.73 -43.96
C ALA A 766 -1.20 10.63 -44.96
N THR A 767 -2.11 9.75 -44.58
CA THR A 767 -2.74 8.82 -45.52
C THR A 767 -3.67 9.60 -46.46
N GLY A 768 -3.38 9.55 -47.76
CA GLY A 768 -4.30 10.10 -48.76
C GLY A 768 -5.63 9.37 -48.72
N SER A 769 -6.74 10.07 -48.99
CA SER A 769 -8.11 9.54 -48.97
C SER A 769 -8.37 8.34 -49.88
N ASN A 770 -7.41 7.94 -50.73
CA ASN A 770 -7.52 6.87 -51.72
C ASN A 770 -6.55 5.69 -51.50
N GLY A 771 -5.91 5.54 -50.33
CA GLY A 771 -5.05 4.39 -50.04
C GLY A 771 -3.75 4.30 -50.88
N GLY A 772 -3.32 5.41 -51.47
CA GLY A 772 -2.01 5.53 -52.12
C GLY A 772 -0.84 5.67 -51.13
N THR A 773 0.40 5.62 -51.66
CA THR A 773 1.64 5.80 -50.90
C THR A 773 1.60 7.08 -50.06
N PRO A 774 1.91 7.04 -48.76
CA PRO A 774 1.92 8.24 -47.91
C PRO A 774 2.92 9.26 -48.47
N ALA A 775 2.44 10.47 -48.79
CA ALA A 775 3.32 11.58 -49.12
C ALA A 775 3.77 12.24 -47.82
N VAL A 776 5.09 12.43 -47.64
CA VAL A 776 5.62 13.25 -46.54
C VAL A 776 5.15 14.68 -46.78
N ALA A 777 4.32 15.18 -45.88
CA ALA A 777 3.66 16.46 -46.05
C ALA A 777 4.32 17.57 -45.21
N SER A 778 5.01 17.25 -44.13
CA SER A 778 5.88 18.19 -43.41
C SER A 778 7.12 17.48 -42.94
N SER A 779 8.25 18.17 -42.89
CA SER A 779 9.53 17.58 -42.53
C SER A 779 10.45 18.56 -41.81
N ALA A 780 11.39 18.01 -41.05
CA ALA A 780 12.50 18.78 -40.50
C ALA A 780 13.80 18.00 -40.66
N VAL A 781 14.89 18.67 -41.02
CA VAL A 781 16.22 18.07 -41.13
C VAL A 781 17.22 18.98 -40.45
N GLY A 782 18.11 18.42 -39.62
CA GLY A 782 19.10 19.21 -38.91
C GLY A 782 20.27 18.38 -38.38
N VAL A 783 21.25 19.08 -37.80
CA VAL A 783 22.45 18.47 -37.22
C VAL A 783 22.51 18.79 -35.72
N ALA A 784 22.38 17.78 -34.87
CA ALA A 784 22.51 17.90 -33.42
C ALA A 784 23.96 17.73 -32.96
N HIS A 785 24.38 18.63 -32.07
CA HIS A 785 25.68 18.62 -31.42
C HIS A 785 25.53 18.57 -29.89
N VAL A 786 26.28 17.70 -29.24
CA VAL A 786 26.42 17.70 -27.77
C VAL A 786 27.35 18.85 -27.38
N LEU A 787 26.79 20.01 -27.08
CA LEU A 787 27.53 21.17 -26.57
C LEU A 787 26.89 21.60 -25.25
N ARG A 788 27.71 21.81 -24.21
CA ARG A 788 27.23 22.45 -22.97
C ARG A 788 26.99 23.94 -23.26
N ALA A 789 25.74 24.34 -23.39
CA ALA A 789 25.38 25.76 -23.41
C ALA A 789 25.83 26.42 -22.09
N ARG A 790 26.46 27.60 -22.19
CA ARG A 790 26.73 28.43 -21.00
C ARG A 790 25.51 29.31 -20.75
N PRO A 791 25.03 29.43 -19.50
CA PRO A 791 23.97 30.37 -19.20
C PRO A 791 24.42 31.79 -19.54
N SER A 792 23.57 32.53 -20.24
CA SER A 792 23.76 33.95 -20.56
C SER A 792 22.61 34.75 -19.95
N ASN A 793 22.94 35.91 -19.39
CA ASN A 793 21.97 36.82 -18.81
C ASN A 793 21.74 37.98 -19.79
N LEU A 794 20.49 38.17 -20.18
CA LEU A 794 20.02 39.15 -21.16
C LEU A 794 19.36 40.38 -20.52
N ALA A 795 19.46 40.57 -19.20
CA ALA A 795 18.78 41.67 -18.51
C ALA A 795 19.13 43.06 -19.09
N SER A 796 20.41 43.29 -19.41
CA SER A 796 20.87 44.54 -20.05
C SER A 796 20.36 44.68 -21.48
N GLU A 797 20.42 43.60 -22.27
CA GLU A 797 19.97 43.59 -23.66
C GLU A 797 18.45 43.82 -23.76
N ARG A 798 17.68 43.25 -22.83
CA ARG A 798 16.23 43.47 -22.70
C ARG A 798 15.93 44.95 -22.48
N GLU A 799 16.67 45.61 -21.59
CA GLU A 799 16.45 47.03 -21.29
C GLU A 799 16.77 47.91 -22.50
N ASP A 800 17.83 47.59 -23.23
CA ASP A 800 18.22 48.31 -24.44
C ASP A 800 17.21 48.10 -25.59
N LEU A 801 16.69 46.88 -25.74
CA LEU A 801 15.69 46.54 -26.76
C LEU A 801 14.32 47.17 -26.43
N TRP A 802 13.93 47.22 -25.15
CA TRP A 802 12.74 47.96 -24.70
C TRP A 802 12.78 49.43 -25.14
N LYS A 803 13.94 50.09 -24.99
CA LYS A 803 14.13 51.49 -25.42
C LYS A 803 13.99 51.69 -26.94
N ARG A 804 14.25 50.65 -27.75
CA ARG A 804 14.13 50.67 -29.22
C ARG A 804 12.73 50.30 -29.74
N CYS A 805 11.83 49.89 -28.86
CA CYS A 805 10.48 49.43 -29.19
C CYS A 805 9.39 50.37 -28.64
N PRO A 806 9.23 51.59 -29.18
CA PRO A 806 8.31 52.60 -28.64
C PRO A 806 6.82 52.32 -28.95
N GLU A 807 6.52 51.44 -29.90
CA GLU A 807 5.15 51.14 -30.28
C GLU A 807 4.61 49.98 -29.47
N HIS A 808 3.54 50.22 -28.70
CA HIS A 808 2.86 49.20 -27.90
C HIS A 808 1.59 48.73 -28.61
N VAL A 809 1.51 47.44 -28.92
CA VAL A 809 0.36 46.80 -29.55
C VAL A 809 -0.49 46.13 -28.47
N ARG A 810 -1.81 46.31 -28.53
CA ARG A 810 -2.73 45.68 -27.57
C ARG A 810 -2.74 44.15 -27.77
N PRO A 811 -2.76 43.35 -26.68
CA PRO A 811 -2.77 41.89 -26.79
C PRO A 811 -3.85 41.34 -27.71
N ASP A 812 -5.09 41.82 -27.60
CA ASP A 812 -6.22 41.35 -28.42
C ASP A 812 -6.02 41.60 -29.92
N GLU A 813 -5.41 42.74 -30.28
CA GLU A 813 -5.10 43.10 -31.67
C GLU A 813 -3.99 42.21 -32.24
N PHE A 814 -2.97 41.94 -31.43
CA PHE A 814 -1.87 41.07 -31.81
C PHE A 814 -2.31 39.60 -31.94
N GLU A 815 -3.16 39.11 -31.03
CA GLU A 815 -3.74 37.79 -31.14
C GLU A 815 -4.64 37.65 -32.38
N ALA A 816 -5.40 38.68 -32.74
CA ALA A 816 -6.19 38.68 -33.97
C ALA A 816 -5.28 38.61 -35.22
N TRP A 817 -4.17 39.34 -35.21
CA TRP A 817 -3.16 39.29 -36.27
C TRP A 817 -2.48 37.91 -36.36
N LEU A 818 -2.11 37.30 -35.24
CA LEU A 818 -1.54 35.95 -35.17
C LEU A 818 -2.48 34.90 -35.77
N ARG A 819 -3.78 34.97 -35.43
CA ARG A 819 -4.81 34.09 -36.01
C ARG A 819 -4.92 34.26 -37.54
N HIS A 820 -4.86 35.49 -38.02
CA HIS A 820 -4.85 35.78 -39.46
C HIS A 820 -3.57 35.31 -40.15
N SER A 821 -2.45 35.22 -39.42
CA SER A 821 -1.16 34.77 -39.92
C SER A 821 -0.97 33.25 -39.83
N GLY A 822 -2.03 32.48 -39.56
CA GLY A 822 -1.99 31.02 -39.51
C GLY A 822 -1.53 30.42 -38.19
N VAL A 823 -1.48 31.19 -37.09
CA VAL A 823 -1.18 30.69 -35.73
C VAL A 823 -2.50 30.42 -34.98
N PRO A 824 -2.97 29.16 -34.87
CA PRO A 824 -4.35 28.85 -34.47
C PRO A 824 -4.61 28.95 -32.96
N GLN A 825 -3.58 28.86 -32.12
CA GLN A 825 -3.65 28.89 -30.65
C GLN A 825 -2.38 29.60 -30.12
N GLY A 826 -2.52 30.82 -29.59
CA GLY A 826 -1.39 31.54 -28.98
C GLY A 826 -1.19 31.16 -27.51
N PRO A 827 0.03 31.29 -26.95
CA PRO A 827 0.21 31.42 -25.51
C PRO A 827 -0.56 32.67 -25.06
N GLY A 828 -0.90 32.81 -23.77
CA GLY A 828 -1.51 34.05 -23.29
C GLY A 828 -0.52 35.21 -23.47
N VAL A 829 -0.64 35.96 -24.58
CA VAL A 829 0.25 37.09 -24.85
C VAL A 829 -0.16 38.22 -23.92
N LEU A 830 0.79 38.70 -23.14
CA LEU A 830 0.56 39.74 -22.13
C LEU A 830 0.80 41.12 -22.72
N SER A 831 1.79 41.28 -23.61
CA SER A 831 2.04 42.52 -24.34
C SER A 831 3.01 42.30 -25.51
N LEU A 832 2.89 43.13 -26.54
CA LEU A 832 3.87 43.29 -27.61
C LEU A 832 4.33 44.75 -27.67
N SER A 833 5.64 44.97 -27.65
CA SER A 833 6.26 46.26 -27.96
C SER A 833 7.16 46.11 -29.17
N ARG A 834 7.11 47.00 -30.15
CA ARG A 834 7.91 46.90 -31.38
C ARG A 834 8.54 48.22 -31.80
N GLY A 835 9.64 48.10 -32.54
CA GLY A 835 10.30 49.13 -33.29
C GLY A 835 10.39 48.73 -34.78
N PRO A 836 11.18 49.45 -35.59
CA PRO A 836 11.32 49.16 -37.02
C PRO A 836 11.92 47.78 -37.31
N VAL A 837 12.83 47.31 -36.46
CA VAL A 837 13.58 46.06 -36.64
C VAL A 837 13.66 45.22 -35.36
N ASP A 838 13.05 45.65 -34.26
CA ASP A 838 13.08 44.97 -32.97
C ASP A 838 11.66 44.76 -32.45
N ALA A 839 11.43 43.70 -31.68
CA ALA A 839 10.20 43.47 -30.93
C ALA A 839 10.47 42.77 -29.59
N LEU A 840 9.67 43.10 -28.59
CA LEU A 840 9.60 42.45 -27.29
C LEU A 840 8.19 41.89 -27.07
N VAL A 841 8.10 40.60 -26.78
CA VAL A 841 6.83 39.89 -26.55
C VAL A 841 6.82 39.28 -25.15
N ASP A 842 5.93 39.73 -24.29
CA ASP A 842 5.71 39.10 -22.98
C ASP A 842 4.60 38.05 -23.11
N MET A 843 4.84 36.84 -22.61
CA MET A 843 3.90 35.72 -22.72
C MET A 843 3.80 34.94 -21.40
N THR A 844 2.63 34.38 -21.12
CA THR A 844 2.46 33.35 -20.09
C THR A 844 2.41 31.96 -20.69
N THR A 845 3.00 31.01 -19.98
CA THR A 845 2.92 29.58 -20.30
C THR A 845 1.80 28.89 -19.48
N ALA A 846 0.86 29.63 -18.91
CA ALA A 846 -0.33 29.08 -18.27
C ALA A 846 -1.42 28.79 -19.33
N HIS A 847 -1.67 27.52 -19.65
CA HIS A 847 -2.73 27.11 -20.58
C HIS A 847 -3.36 25.76 -20.15
N PRO A 848 -4.66 25.55 -20.36
CA PRO A 848 -5.38 24.33 -19.95
C PRO A 848 -4.88 23.02 -20.60
N ASN A 849 -4.20 23.09 -21.75
CA ASN A 849 -3.54 21.95 -22.39
C ASN A 849 -2.02 22.09 -22.28
N ALA A 850 -1.44 21.53 -21.21
CA ALA A 850 -0.03 21.74 -20.87
C ALA A 850 0.98 21.17 -21.90
N HIS A 851 0.51 20.30 -22.81
CA HIS A 851 1.33 19.57 -23.79
C HIS A 851 1.61 20.37 -25.08
N LEU A 852 0.86 21.44 -25.35
CA LEU A 852 0.93 22.26 -26.57
C LEU A 852 1.58 23.65 -26.35
N LEU A 853 2.03 23.91 -25.13
CA LEU A 853 2.40 25.24 -24.62
C LEU A 853 3.68 25.83 -25.21
N ARG A 854 4.64 24.98 -25.58
CA ARG A 854 5.95 25.40 -26.08
C ARG A 854 5.93 25.70 -27.58
N PHE A 855 5.19 24.90 -28.36
CA PHE A 855 4.93 25.17 -29.80
C PHE A 855 4.35 26.57 -30.00
N ALA A 856 3.34 26.93 -29.21
CA ALA A 856 2.65 28.21 -29.31
C ALA A 856 3.57 29.42 -29.05
N VAL A 857 4.48 29.32 -28.07
CA VAL A 857 5.48 30.37 -27.81
C VAL A 857 6.42 30.53 -29.00
N LEU A 858 6.92 29.43 -29.56
CA LEU A 858 7.80 29.47 -30.73
C LEU A 858 7.07 30.01 -31.97
N ASP A 859 5.81 29.63 -32.19
CA ASP A 859 5.01 30.10 -33.32
C ASP A 859 4.75 31.61 -33.24
N VAL A 860 4.41 32.12 -32.06
CA VAL A 860 4.25 33.57 -31.86
C VAL A 860 5.54 34.32 -32.18
N LEU A 861 6.70 33.80 -31.75
CA LEU A 861 7.97 34.47 -31.98
C LEU A 861 8.44 34.38 -33.43
N LEU A 862 8.23 33.23 -34.09
CA LEU A 862 8.49 33.07 -35.52
C LEU A 862 7.58 34.00 -36.34
N ALA A 863 6.29 34.08 -36.01
CA ALA A 863 5.37 35.01 -36.65
C ALA A 863 5.78 36.48 -36.41
N THR A 864 6.20 36.82 -35.19
CA THR A 864 6.73 38.16 -34.86
C THR A 864 7.96 38.51 -35.70
N GLY A 865 8.88 37.55 -35.89
CA GLY A 865 10.03 37.73 -36.76
C GLY A 865 9.65 37.96 -38.23
N ALA A 866 8.71 37.15 -38.75
CA ALA A 866 8.17 37.32 -40.10
C ALA A 866 7.49 38.69 -40.29
N MET A 867 6.77 39.18 -39.26
CA MET A 867 6.16 40.51 -39.23
C MET A 867 7.20 41.63 -39.37
N LEU A 868 8.30 41.58 -38.61
CA LEU A 868 9.37 42.58 -38.70
C LEU A 868 10.03 42.61 -40.08
N ARG A 869 10.03 41.47 -40.80
CA ARG A 869 10.50 41.35 -42.18
C ARG A 869 9.47 41.75 -43.24
N GLY A 870 8.25 42.09 -42.85
CA GLY A 870 7.15 42.41 -43.77
C GLY A 870 6.66 41.22 -44.60
N LEU A 871 6.85 40.00 -44.11
CA LEU A 871 6.43 38.78 -44.80
C LEU A 871 4.97 38.41 -44.45
N PRO A 872 4.13 38.03 -45.42
CA PRO A 872 2.79 37.53 -45.14
C PRO A 872 2.85 36.15 -44.49
N GLY A 873 2.33 36.01 -43.26
CA GLY A 873 2.44 34.79 -42.47
C GLY A 873 1.81 33.54 -43.10
N GLU A 874 0.81 33.69 -43.98
CA GLU A 874 0.10 32.57 -44.61
C GLU A 874 0.88 31.83 -45.72
N GLU A 875 1.95 32.42 -46.30
CA GLU A 875 2.67 31.86 -47.46
C GLU A 875 4.00 31.17 -47.11
N THR A 876 4.38 31.18 -45.84
CA THR A 876 5.66 30.62 -45.40
C THR A 876 5.58 29.09 -45.38
N THR A 877 6.24 28.45 -46.33
CA THR A 877 6.31 26.99 -46.44
C THR A 877 7.58 26.39 -45.84
N GLU A 878 8.61 27.21 -45.65
CA GLU A 878 9.89 26.73 -45.14
C GLU A 878 10.58 27.76 -44.23
N VAL A 879 11.14 27.27 -43.12
CA VAL A 879 11.91 28.04 -42.14
C VAL A 879 13.29 27.40 -41.99
N PHE A 880 14.34 28.20 -42.16
CA PHE A 880 15.72 27.80 -41.90
C PHE A 880 16.22 28.47 -40.62
N LEU A 881 16.92 27.71 -39.77
CA LEU A 881 17.52 28.18 -38.53
C LEU A 881 18.99 27.75 -38.48
N GLU A 882 19.92 28.70 -38.38
CA GLU A 882 21.36 28.43 -38.31
C GLU A 882 21.72 27.68 -37.02
N HIS A 883 21.18 28.14 -35.89
CA HIS A 883 21.28 27.41 -34.63
C HIS A 883 20.05 27.55 -33.75
N VAL A 884 19.76 26.46 -33.03
CA VAL A 884 18.69 26.37 -32.05
C VAL A 884 19.23 25.79 -30.76
N THR A 885 18.98 26.49 -29.65
CA THR A 885 19.21 25.98 -28.28
C THR A 885 17.98 26.24 -27.43
N MET A 886 17.57 25.26 -26.64
CA MET A 886 16.36 25.37 -25.82
C MET A 886 16.55 24.66 -24.48
N ALA A 887 16.13 25.30 -23.41
CA ALA A 887 16.15 24.78 -22.06
C ALA A 887 15.14 23.64 -21.88
N GLU A 888 15.40 22.78 -20.92
CA GLU A 888 14.56 21.61 -20.63
C GLU A 888 13.14 22.01 -20.19
N ARG A 889 12.98 23.17 -19.54
CA ARG A 889 11.68 23.73 -19.09
C ARG A 889 11.60 25.23 -19.35
N LEU A 890 10.45 25.67 -19.85
CA LEU A 890 10.09 27.09 -19.88
C LEU A 890 9.44 27.49 -18.55
N PRO A 891 9.78 28.67 -18.00
CA PRO A 891 9.11 29.22 -16.82
C PRO A 891 7.66 29.65 -17.11
N HIS A 892 6.89 29.91 -16.05
CA HIS A 892 5.47 30.32 -16.12
C HIS A 892 5.23 31.62 -16.90
N ARG A 893 6.24 32.47 -16.98
CA ARG A 893 6.28 33.70 -17.74
C ARG A 893 7.60 33.78 -18.48
N VAL A 894 7.55 34.18 -19.75
CA VAL A 894 8.71 34.32 -20.62
C VAL A 894 8.64 35.62 -21.40
N GLN A 895 9.81 36.14 -21.76
CA GLN A 895 9.94 37.33 -22.60
C GLN A 895 10.73 36.97 -23.86
N GLY A 896 10.14 37.21 -25.02
CA GLY A 896 10.78 37.01 -26.32
C GLY A 896 11.35 38.32 -26.85
N LEU A 897 12.65 38.35 -27.07
CA LEU A 897 13.41 39.42 -27.71
C LEU A 897 13.64 39.00 -29.16
N VAL A 898 13.06 39.76 -30.09
CA VAL A 898 13.15 39.48 -31.53
C VAL A 898 13.85 40.65 -32.20
N SER A 899 14.94 40.38 -32.92
CA SER A 899 15.71 41.39 -33.66
C SER A 899 15.91 40.95 -35.10
N SER A 900 15.54 41.81 -36.04
CA SER A 900 15.71 41.60 -37.47
C SER A 900 16.99 42.26 -37.97
N ALA A 901 17.81 41.49 -38.69
CA ALA A 901 18.92 41.98 -39.49
C ALA A 901 18.54 42.00 -41.00
N ASP A 902 19.50 42.33 -41.87
CA ASP A 902 19.27 42.52 -43.31
C ASP A 902 18.77 41.24 -44.02
N ASP A 903 19.22 40.05 -43.59
CA ASP A 903 18.91 38.76 -44.24
C ASP A 903 18.39 37.67 -43.29
N HIS A 904 18.28 37.93 -41.97
CA HIS A 904 17.80 36.97 -40.98
C HIS A 904 17.18 37.65 -39.76
N VAL A 905 16.56 36.85 -38.88
CA VAL A 905 16.04 37.27 -37.58
C VAL A 905 16.67 36.43 -36.47
N ASP A 906 17.02 37.07 -35.35
CA ASP A 906 17.40 36.42 -34.10
C ASP A 906 16.27 36.53 -33.09
N ILE A 907 15.96 35.40 -32.44
CA ILE A 907 14.91 35.27 -31.42
C ILE A 907 15.54 34.70 -30.16
N ARG A 908 15.48 35.45 -29.06
CA ARG A 908 15.95 35.03 -27.74
C ARG A 908 14.81 35.07 -26.74
N VAL A 909 14.67 34.03 -25.93
CA VAL A 909 13.65 33.91 -24.89
C VAL A 909 14.33 33.88 -23.55
N CYS A 910 13.89 34.72 -22.62
CA CYS A 910 14.39 34.73 -21.24
C CYS A 910 13.28 34.63 -20.20
N ASP A 911 13.66 34.24 -18.99
CA ASP A 911 12.82 34.29 -17.80
C ASP A 911 12.72 35.70 -17.22
N ASP A 912 11.92 35.88 -16.16
CA ASP A 912 11.74 37.19 -15.49
C ASP A 912 13.08 37.79 -14.98
N ASN A 913 14.07 36.94 -14.67
CA ASN A 913 15.41 37.33 -14.21
C ASN A 913 16.37 37.66 -15.37
N GLY A 914 15.92 37.54 -16.62
CA GLY A 914 16.74 37.77 -17.81
C GLY A 914 17.61 36.57 -18.20
N THR A 915 17.45 35.39 -17.59
CA THR A 915 18.20 34.19 -17.94
C THR A 915 17.74 33.66 -19.31
N LEU A 916 18.65 33.49 -20.26
CA LEU A 916 18.34 32.90 -21.56
C LEU A 916 17.85 31.45 -21.40
N VAL A 917 16.66 31.16 -21.89
CA VAL A 917 16.06 29.82 -21.91
C VAL A 917 15.94 29.25 -23.33
N THR A 918 15.75 30.06 -24.37
CA THR A 918 15.69 29.59 -25.76
C THR A 918 16.34 30.60 -26.70
N HIS A 919 17.09 30.13 -27.70
CA HIS A 919 17.68 30.95 -28.76
C HIS A 919 17.45 30.29 -30.11
N LEU A 920 16.78 30.99 -31.01
CA LEU A 920 16.68 30.68 -32.44
C LEU A 920 17.47 31.76 -33.16
N ALA A 921 18.53 31.40 -33.87
CA ALA A 921 19.32 32.39 -34.58
C ALA A 921 19.41 32.11 -36.06
N GLY A 922 19.68 33.18 -36.80
CA GLY A 922 19.76 33.13 -38.25
C GLY A 922 18.46 32.61 -38.86
N VAL A 923 17.30 32.99 -38.28
CA VAL A 923 15.99 32.53 -38.75
C VAL A 923 15.70 33.19 -40.10
N ARG A 924 15.42 32.36 -41.12
CA ARG A 924 15.08 32.79 -42.47
C ARG A 924 13.83 32.06 -42.96
N TRP A 925 13.03 32.74 -43.76
CA TRP A 925 11.79 32.19 -44.33
C TRP A 925 11.91 32.09 -45.84
N VAL A 926 11.40 31.01 -46.44
CA VAL A 926 11.35 30.81 -47.89
C VAL A 926 9.90 30.62 -48.33
N ASN A 927 9.44 31.48 -49.24
CA ASN A 927 8.08 31.41 -49.81
C ASN A 927 8.05 30.51 -51.05
N ALA A 928 7.04 29.63 -51.13
CA ALA A 928 6.81 28.77 -52.29
C ALA A 928 6.46 29.55 -53.59
N SER A 929 6.09 30.83 -53.49
CA SER A 929 5.66 31.65 -54.63
C SER A 929 6.81 32.35 -55.39
N VAL A 930 8.06 32.30 -54.91
CA VAL A 930 9.16 33.11 -55.49
C VAL A 930 10.32 32.29 -56.10
N ASP A 931 10.44 30.98 -55.87
CA ASP A 931 11.59 30.23 -56.38
C ASP A 931 11.25 28.85 -56.97
N GLN A 932 10.58 28.83 -58.13
CA GLN A 932 10.41 27.63 -58.96
C GLN A 932 11.69 27.21 -59.71
N ARG A 933 12.88 27.70 -59.35
CA ARG A 933 14.14 27.33 -60.05
C ARG A 933 15.13 26.49 -59.24
N SER A 934 14.83 26.10 -58.01
CA SER A 934 15.83 25.41 -57.16
C SER A 934 15.38 24.10 -56.51
N THR A 935 14.15 23.60 -56.75
CA THR A 935 13.70 22.30 -56.23
C THR A 935 14.02 21.13 -57.17
N GLU A 936 15.32 20.84 -57.36
CA GLU A 936 15.86 19.52 -57.74
C GLU A 936 17.26 19.38 -57.13
N ALA A 937 17.33 19.05 -55.83
CA ALA A 937 18.52 18.49 -55.15
C ALA A 937 18.12 17.83 -53.83
#